data_AF-A0A6C0DI41-F1
#
_entry.id   AF-A0A6C0DI41-F1
#
_cell.length_a   1.000
_cell.length_b   1.000
_cell.length_c   1.000
_cell.angle_alpha   90.00
_cell.angle_beta   90.00
_cell.angle_gamma   90.00
#
_symmetry.space_group_name_H-M   'P 1'
#
loop_
_entity.id
_entity.type
_entity.pdbx_description
1 polymer ?
#
loop_
_entity_poly.entity_id
_entity_poly.type
_entity_poly.pdbx_seq_one_letter_code
_entity_poly.pdbx_strand_id
1 'polypeptide(L)'
;MNTINNILHNLNLNFNFTTYLTKTNTDTESSSSLSPPSKINHVNDSSTAYMRHKYDAKTPNPSLYQGYKFNQYQDKIINNTIAKIKNNGKEGFHGMSNSNASPNVDMTTSQVNIMDNVRKEYYSTLSEYNGLLNNISQSVSTNVNRIGSNNPYLNKYVTFTTGETCFINSSGVAKKIPNPTILKSISGKNNCPVFNKNDVMTINLPWLDRYNIPGQEIPTNPQLISGTEMSPNESCGYERSNVFVNSMINTASISPQYVGCFEDKKDDPAMTIVGDKGMMFDFNQCQQEAINKGTQYFALQNVDPSTGSGLCSVSNDKSMATKYGKAYKYIPLWSSNTKGQPVSYAIVSKNGTLSVCDQNSKEFFTTPNGTQCEQIYSTSANIDVPGNDLSYYSNQTIDSCKDICSKQSNCNGFVMDTATNTNCWTKSGEMNNIVSNNQRTTYKKTIDTVGCNYFLSLQNDGNMCIYKGMPNTSNITNVWSSNTNGQQREKNVNFVPEKSKYGMPFLKTDQILNKGDWISSMDGSLLLQMMDDGDLVLYTFESNCTKNNGGGTSANNYYGGELANPLYDLEQVGIQSNMGQLAFIDPNSQLHAYPASNTRFSDTYSRILENTKLIGNDIPGAMFSDSPDVESCMSACNKNENCSGFVYDTTGQTSTCIPKDNKPRGMYTPATGVNTYVRDKTFIELPHGIYNTVNNIDSIQYENYVKGNNNIDVNYGLTNISSVQKKQLQQLEDKLKQLSSQLNMYTNKLSENNNILDVTAKQNINKFNDSVTDFSEVKNKIKSFDTNNNIDNILNQVKINTLQKNYSYIFWCILAIVLLIIAIYISSYSSS
;
A
#
# COMPACT_ATOMS: atom_id res chain seq x y z
N MET A 1 69.71 6.66 -16.45
CA MET A 1 68.25 6.50 -16.26
C MET A 1 67.91 6.44 -14.77
N ASN A 2 68.26 7.50 -14.03
CA ASN A 2 68.06 7.64 -12.59
C ASN A 2 67.26 8.93 -12.28
N THR A 3 66.29 9.26 -13.14
CA THR A 3 65.50 10.50 -13.01
C THR A 3 64.03 10.32 -13.43
N ILE A 4 63.52 9.07 -13.45
CA ILE A 4 62.10 8.77 -13.70
C ILE A 4 61.48 7.82 -12.65
N ASN A 5 62.28 7.24 -11.74
CA ASN A 5 61.77 6.34 -10.68
C ASN A 5 61.44 7.01 -9.33
N ASN A 6 61.62 8.34 -9.18
CA ASN A 6 61.28 9.07 -7.94
C ASN A 6 59.98 9.90 -8.03
N ILE A 7 59.15 9.72 -9.06
CA ILE A 7 57.86 10.43 -9.22
C ILE A 7 56.63 9.50 -9.20
N LEU A 8 56.79 8.17 -9.13
CA LEU A 8 55.66 7.22 -9.20
C LEU A 8 55.39 6.41 -7.93
N HIS A 9 55.86 6.84 -6.75
CA HIS A 9 55.56 6.16 -5.47
C HIS A 9 54.59 6.93 -4.53
N ASN A 10 53.87 7.97 -5.00
CA ASN A 10 52.98 8.75 -4.12
C ASN A 10 51.59 9.10 -4.71
N LEU A 11 51.05 8.28 -5.61
CA LEU A 11 49.65 8.42 -6.04
C LEU A 11 48.94 7.06 -6.00
N ASN A 12 48.47 6.71 -4.81
CA ASN A 12 47.59 5.57 -4.58
C ASN A 12 46.14 6.04 -4.81
N LEU A 13 45.64 5.91 -6.04
CA LEU A 13 44.23 6.12 -6.39
C LEU A 13 43.76 4.95 -7.24
N ASN A 14 43.06 4.00 -6.62
CA ASN A 14 42.19 3.06 -7.31
C ASN A 14 40.75 3.32 -6.84
N PHE A 15 39.92 3.84 -7.76
CA PHE A 15 38.46 3.73 -7.70
C PHE A 15 38.06 2.75 -8.80
N ASN A 16 37.35 1.68 -8.45
CA ASN A 16 36.46 1.02 -9.40
C ASN A 16 35.18 0.57 -8.69
N PHE A 17 34.06 0.97 -9.28
CA PHE A 17 32.69 0.60 -8.92
C PHE A 17 32.43 -0.88 -9.20
N THR A 18 31.61 -1.48 -8.35
CA THR A 18 31.14 -2.87 -8.40
C THR A 18 30.11 -3.08 -9.51
N THR A 19 30.15 -4.25 -10.17
CA THR A 19 28.95 -4.90 -10.72
C THR A 19 28.95 -6.39 -10.37
N TYR A 20 27.78 -6.84 -9.91
CA TYR A 20 27.30 -8.17 -9.51
C TYR A 20 27.81 -9.41 -10.30
N LEU A 21 28.26 -10.48 -9.61
CA LEU A 21 27.54 -11.76 -9.38
C LEU A 21 28.45 -12.91 -8.84
N THR A 22 27.82 -13.75 -8.00
CA THR A 22 28.12 -15.15 -7.59
C THR A 22 29.16 -15.48 -6.49
N LYS A 23 28.62 -15.87 -5.32
CA LYS A 23 28.92 -17.03 -4.43
C LYS A 23 30.35 -17.61 -4.42
N THR A 24 31.00 -17.65 -3.24
CA THR A 24 31.09 -18.82 -2.30
C THR A 24 31.92 -18.50 -1.04
N ASN A 25 31.62 -19.24 0.04
CA ASN A 25 32.20 -19.24 1.39
C ASN A 25 33.73 -19.45 1.45
N THR A 26 34.39 -18.93 2.51
CA THR A 26 35.05 -19.71 3.60
C THR A 26 35.73 -18.79 4.64
N ASP A 27 35.78 -19.31 5.87
CA ASP A 27 36.41 -18.87 7.14
C ASP A 27 37.91 -18.51 7.00
N THR A 28 38.64 -17.81 7.90
CA THR A 28 38.89 -17.96 9.36
C THR A 28 39.80 -16.80 9.88
N GLU A 29 39.71 -16.48 11.20
CA GLU A 29 40.77 -16.16 12.20
C GLU A 29 41.95 -15.18 11.92
N SER A 30 42.60 -14.44 12.84
CA SER A 30 42.50 -14.12 14.28
C SER A 30 43.61 -13.10 14.68
N SER A 31 43.43 -12.43 15.84
CA SER A 31 44.45 -11.89 16.80
C SER A 31 45.25 -10.59 16.47
N SER A 32 45.15 -9.51 17.27
CA SER A 32 45.92 -9.10 18.49
C SER A 32 47.29 -8.45 18.14
N SER A 33 47.88 -7.40 18.74
CA SER A 33 47.70 -6.63 19.99
C SER A 33 48.69 -5.42 20.01
N LEU A 34 48.50 -4.51 20.99
CA LEU A 34 49.49 -3.62 21.68
C LEU A 34 49.98 -2.27 21.05
N SER A 35 49.62 -1.17 21.73
CA SER A 35 50.28 0.16 21.85
C SER A 35 51.40 0.14 22.92
N PRO A 36 52.26 1.17 23.21
CA PRO A 36 52.24 2.66 23.02
C PRO A 36 53.66 3.24 22.63
N PRO A 37 54.15 4.50 22.92
CA PRO A 37 53.60 5.77 23.42
C PRO A 37 53.99 7.05 22.62
N SER A 38 53.48 8.19 23.10
CA SER A 38 53.54 9.59 22.63
C SER A 38 54.91 10.23 22.34
N LYS A 39 54.97 11.08 21.30
CA LYS A 39 55.87 12.25 21.20
C LYS A 39 55.12 13.49 20.70
N ILE A 40 55.25 14.57 21.46
CA ILE A 40 54.80 15.94 21.19
C ILE A 40 55.62 16.52 20.02
N ASN A 41 54.98 17.20 19.06
CA ASN A 41 55.60 18.25 18.24
C ASN A 41 54.57 19.14 17.50
N HIS A 42 54.71 20.44 17.75
CA HIS A 42 54.45 21.63 16.92
C HIS A 42 53.21 21.75 16.02
N VAL A 43 52.42 22.77 16.37
CA VAL A 43 51.35 23.41 15.59
C VAL A 43 51.87 23.85 14.22
N ASN A 44 51.40 23.22 13.15
CA ASN A 44 51.36 23.79 11.80
C ASN A 44 50.14 23.23 11.05
N ASP A 45 49.21 24.15 10.78
CA ASP A 45 48.27 24.22 9.65
C ASP A 45 47.47 22.95 9.29
N SER A 46 46.40 22.68 10.05
CA SER A 46 45.45 21.58 9.80
C SER A 46 44.12 22.02 9.16
N SER A 47 43.98 23.28 8.74
CA SER A 47 42.72 23.81 8.17
C SER A 47 42.47 23.43 6.70
N THR A 48 43.49 23.01 5.96
CA THR A 48 43.38 22.70 4.52
C THR A 48 43.07 21.22 4.22
N ALA A 49 43.30 20.31 5.16
CA ALA A 49 43.06 18.88 4.97
C ALA A 49 41.59 18.45 5.13
N TYR A 50 40.78 19.23 5.86
CA TYR A 50 39.39 18.86 6.18
C TYR A 50 38.40 19.03 5.01
N MET A 51 38.80 19.70 3.92
CA MET A 51 37.92 20.05 2.79
C MET A 51 38.01 19.08 1.59
N ARG A 52 38.79 17.99 1.67
CA ARG A 52 39.03 17.10 0.51
C ARG A 52 38.27 15.77 0.51
N HIS A 53 37.53 15.42 1.56
CA HIS A 53 36.74 14.19 1.58
C HIS A 53 35.25 14.45 1.83
N LYS A 54 34.46 14.16 0.78
CA LYS A 54 33.00 14.00 0.73
C LYS A 54 32.15 15.20 1.19
N TYR A 55 32.00 16.18 0.29
CA TYR A 55 30.78 16.98 0.20
C TYR A 55 30.06 16.59 -1.10
N ASP A 56 28.99 15.82 -0.98
CA ASP A 56 28.13 15.46 -2.12
C ASP A 56 27.10 16.58 -2.32
N ALA A 57 27.10 17.16 -3.51
CA ALA A 57 26.46 18.43 -3.82
C ALA A 57 25.00 18.23 -4.23
N LYS A 58 24.06 18.23 -3.28
CA LYS A 58 22.62 18.25 -3.64
C LYS A 58 21.69 19.18 -2.85
N THR A 59 22.21 20.10 -2.04
CA THR A 59 21.57 21.40 -1.70
C THR A 59 22.52 22.22 -0.84
N PRO A 60 23.38 23.08 -1.41
CA PRO A 60 24.23 23.91 -0.58
C PRO A 60 23.42 25.11 -0.05
N ASN A 61 23.58 25.43 1.23
CA ASN A 61 23.22 26.74 1.78
C ASN A 61 23.80 27.81 0.82
N PRO A 62 22.99 28.75 0.29
CA PRO A 62 23.42 29.74 -0.69
C PRO A 62 24.68 30.50 -0.27
N SER A 63 24.86 30.77 1.03
CA SER A 63 26.01 31.49 1.58
C SER A 63 27.30 30.66 1.58
N LEU A 64 27.22 29.35 1.82
CA LEU A 64 28.37 28.42 1.75
C LEU A 64 28.81 28.21 0.30
N TYR A 65 27.85 28.12 -0.63
CA TYR A 65 28.15 28.00 -2.07
C TYR A 65 28.80 29.27 -2.63
N GLN A 66 28.38 30.45 -2.17
CA GLN A 66 29.00 31.72 -2.55
C GLN A 66 30.43 31.86 -1.99
N GLY A 67 30.68 31.42 -0.76
CA GLY A 67 32.04 31.34 -0.20
C GLY A 67 32.97 30.39 -0.97
N TYR A 68 32.45 29.25 -1.43
CA TYR A 68 33.18 28.31 -2.29
C TYR A 68 33.51 28.91 -3.67
N LYS A 69 32.53 29.58 -4.31
CA LYS A 69 32.76 30.32 -5.57
C LYS A 69 33.83 31.40 -5.42
N PHE A 70 33.81 32.15 -4.32
CA PHE A 70 34.80 33.18 -4.03
C PHE A 70 36.23 32.62 -3.92
N ASN A 71 36.43 31.48 -3.25
CA ASN A 71 37.74 30.82 -3.19
C ASN A 71 38.23 30.38 -4.57
N GLN A 72 37.35 29.83 -5.43
CA GLN A 72 37.71 29.49 -6.80
C GLN A 72 38.10 30.73 -7.65
N TYR A 73 37.47 31.88 -7.39
CA TYR A 73 37.83 33.14 -8.05
C TYR A 73 39.18 33.69 -7.58
N GLN A 74 39.49 33.59 -6.28
CA GLN A 74 40.81 33.95 -5.73
C GLN A 74 41.92 33.04 -6.28
N ASP A 75 41.67 31.73 -6.35
CA ASP A 75 42.61 30.78 -6.95
C ASP A 75 42.83 31.08 -8.44
N LYS A 76 41.80 31.48 -9.19
CA LYS A 76 41.94 31.93 -10.59
C LYS A 76 42.74 33.22 -10.72
N ILE A 77 42.58 34.17 -9.80
CA ILE A 77 43.35 35.42 -9.79
C ILE A 77 44.81 35.13 -9.44
N ILE A 78 45.08 34.33 -8.41
CA ILE A 78 46.43 33.94 -8.00
C ILE A 78 47.12 33.17 -9.13
N ASN A 79 46.44 32.20 -9.75
CA ASN A 79 47.01 31.41 -10.84
C ASN A 79 47.23 32.25 -12.11
N ASN A 80 46.34 33.20 -12.45
CA ASN A 80 46.55 34.12 -13.57
C ASN A 80 47.68 35.13 -13.30
N THR A 81 47.83 35.60 -12.06
CA THR A 81 48.93 36.49 -11.65
C THR A 81 50.27 35.74 -11.67
N ILE A 82 50.32 34.50 -11.17
CA ILE A 82 51.52 33.65 -11.20
C ILE A 82 51.87 33.22 -12.64
N ALA A 83 50.88 32.95 -13.49
CA ALA A 83 51.10 32.65 -14.91
C ALA A 83 51.64 33.86 -15.69
N LYS A 84 51.19 35.08 -15.38
CA LYS A 84 51.74 36.33 -15.95
C LYS A 84 53.17 36.61 -15.45
N ILE A 85 53.48 36.30 -14.18
CA ILE A 85 54.84 36.44 -13.62
C ILE A 85 55.81 35.43 -14.23
N LYS A 86 55.37 34.19 -14.52
CA LYS A 86 56.22 33.17 -15.15
C LYS A 86 56.50 33.42 -16.64
N ASN A 87 55.61 34.10 -17.37
CA ASN A 87 55.77 34.33 -18.81
C ASN A 87 56.62 35.56 -19.20
N ASN A 88 57.01 36.42 -18.24
CA ASN A 88 57.89 37.57 -18.49
C ASN A 88 59.28 37.45 -17.83
N GLY A 89 59.66 36.25 -17.38
CA GLY A 89 60.99 35.99 -16.84
C GLY A 89 62.03 35.72 -17.94
N LYS A 90 62.47 36.74 -18.68
CA LYS A 90 63.80 36.74 -19.32
C LYS A 90 64.47 38.13 -19.25
N GLU A 91 65.43 38.18 -18.33
CA GLU A 91 66.68 38.94 -18.26
C GLU A 91 66.74 40.44 -18.56
N GLY A 92 67.26 41.17 -17.56
CA GLY A 92 68.04 42.38 -17.73
C GLY A 92 67.34 43.65 -17.26
N PHE A 93 67.63 44.11 -16.04
CA PHE A 93 67.96 45.51 -15.74
C PHE A 93 68.26 45.66 -14.24
N HIS A 94 69.55 45.70 -13.91
CA HIS A 94 70.02 46.32 -12.67
C HIS A 94 70.16 47.83 -12.91
N GLY A 95 69.53 48.61 -12.04
CA GLY A 95 69.86 50.02 -11.82
C GLY A 95 69.04 51.03 -12.61
N MET A 96 68.07 51.66 -11.93
CA MET A 96 67.82 53.11 -11.96
C MET A 96 66.71 53.43 -10.97
N SER A 97 67.11 53.83 -9.76
CA SER A 97 66.25 54.67 -8.92
C SER A 97 66.37 56.09 -9.45
N ASN A 98 65.30 56.63 -10.04
CA ASN A 98 65.03 58.05 -9.86
C ASN A 98 63.54 58.37 -9.92
N SER A 99 63.13 59.14 -8.92
CA SER A 99 61.83 59.69 -8.63
C SER A 99 61.28 60.58 -9.73
N ASN A 100 60.01 60.37 -10.09
CA ASN A 100 58.94 61.38 -10.27
C ASN A 100 57.94 60.95 -11.35
N ALA A 101 57.01 60.08 -10.95
CA ALA A 101 55.67 60.03 -11.51
C ALA A 101 54.77 59.35 -10.47
N SER A 102 54.15 60.16 -9.61
CA SER A 102 52.99 59.70 -8.86
C SER A 102 51.79 59.74 -9.79
N PRO A 103 51.13 58.60 -10.01
CA PRO A 103 49.69 58.59 -9.99
C PRO A 103 49.25 57.78 -8.77
N ASN A 104 48.61 58.51 -7.85
CA ASN A 104 47.72 58.04 -6.79
C ASN A 104 47.09 56.66 -7.10
N VAL A 105 47.68 55.60 -6.57
CA VAL A 105 47.01 54.32 -6.33
C VAL A 105 47.34 53.92 -4.90
N ASP A 106 46.91 54.74 -3.95
CA ASP A 106 46.76 54.29 -2.58
C ASP A 106 45.43 53.51 -2.52
N MET A 107 45.47 52.26 -2.97
CA MET A 107 44.50 51.27 -2.54
C MET A 107 44.83 51.04 -1.06
N THR A 108 44.34 51.95 -0.20
CA THR A 108 44.80 52.09 1.18
C THR A 108 44.95 50.72 1.81
N THR A 109 46.12 50.44 2.38
CA THR A 109 46.37 49.23 3.17
C THR A 109 45.23 48.97 4.17
N SER A 110 44.53 50.04 4.58
CA SER A 110 43.24 50.05 5.29
C SER A 110 42.12 49.21 4.66
N GLN A 111 41.82 49.31 3.36
CA GLN A 111 40.70 48.58 2.73
C GLN A 111 40.95 47.07 2.59
N VAL A 112 42.18 46.67 2.28
CA VAL A 112 42.59 45.25 2.26
C VAL A 112 42.57 44.68 3.68
N ASN A 113 43.06 45.44 4.66
CA ASN A 113 43.00 45.06 6.07
C ASN A 113 41.56 44.96 6.59
N ILE A 114 40.65 45.84 6.16
CA ILE A 114 39.22 45.76 6.49
C ILE A 114 38.61 44.49 5.88
N MET A 115 38.88 44.18 4.62
CA MET A 115 38.38 42.97 3.99
C MET A 115 38.93 41.70 4.65
N ASP A 116 40.21 41.68 5.02
CA ASP A 116 40.82 40.58 5.76
C ASP A 116 40.26 40.46 7.18
N ASN A 117 39.92 41.57 7.85
CA ASN A 117 39.25 41.56 9.14
C ASN A 117 37.82 41.05 9.05
N VAL A 118 37.02 41.51 8.06
CA VAL A 118 35.67 41.00 7.81
C VAL A 118 35.72 39.51 7.44
N ARG A 119 36.75 39.07 6.71
CA ARG A 119 36.98 37.64 6.41
C ARG A 119 37.29 36.84 7.68
N LYS A 120 38.20 37.32 8.53
CA LYS A 120 38.52 36.68 9.81
C LYS A 120 37.29 36.60 10.72
N GLU A 121 36.50 37.67 10.77
CA GLU A 121 35.28 37.72 11.57
C GLU A 121 34.19 36.79 11.01
N TYR A 122 34.07 36.67 9.68
CA TYR A 122 33.19 35.70 9.04
C TYR A 122 33.56 34.26 9.38
N TYR A 123 34.86 33.91 9.30
CA TYR A 123 35.32 32.57 9.65
C TYR A 123 35.25 32.27 11.15
N SER A 124 35.50 33.27 12.02
CA SER A 124 35.28 33.14 13.47
C SER A 124 33.81 32.89 13.78
N THR A 125 32.91 33.70 13.21
CA THR A 125 31.46 33.56 13.40
C THR A 125 30.96 32.22 12.84
N LEU A 126 31.51 31.75 11.72
CA LEU A 126 31.19 30.43 11.15
C LEU A 126 31.71 29.29 12.05
N SER A 127 32.88 29.45 12.65
CA SER A 127 33.44 28.51 13.62
C SER A 127 32.60 28.45 14.90
N GLU A 128 32.13 29.60 15.40
CA GLU A 128 31.20 29.70 16.54
C GLU A 128 29.83 29.08 16.21
N TYR A 129 29.29 29.34 15.02
CA TYR A 129 28.06 28.71 14.51
C TYR A 129 28.21 27.18 14.44
N ASN A 130 29.31 26.69 13.86
CA ASN A 130 29.61 25.26 13.78
C ASN A 130 29.91 24.65 15.17
N GLY A 131 30.53 25.39 16.08
CA GLY A 131 30.80 24.98 17.45
C GLY A 131 29.52 24.85 18.27
N LEU A 132 28.59 25.79 18.15
CA LEU A 132 27.27 25.70 18.74
C LEU A 132 26.46 24.54 18.13
N LEU A 133 26.53 24.34 16.82
CA LEU A 133 25.95 23.18 16.14
C LEU A 133 26.58 21.86 16.65
N ASN A 134 27.88 21.83 16.90
CA ASN A 134 28.60 20.67 17.45
C ASN A 134 28.29 20.43 18.93
N ASN A 135 28.03 21.46 19.73
CA ASN A 135 27.58 21.32 21.12
C ASN A 135 26.12 20.83 21.18
N ILE A 136 25.28 21.31 20.27
CA ILE A 136 23.95 20.75 20.00
C ILE A 136 24.10 19.28 19.54
N SER A 137 25.16 18.94 18.79
CA SER A 137 25.53 17.59 18.31
C SER A 137 26.22 16.68 19.37
N GLN A 138 26.82 17.19 20.44
CA GLN A 138 27.31 16.32 21.53
C GLN A 138 26.15 15.73 22.34
N SER A 139 25.03 16.47 22.44
CA SER A 139 23.72 15.97 22.86
C SER A 139 23.14 14.91 21.91
N VAL A 140 23.76 14.73 20.72
CA VAL A 140 23.36 13.78 19.67
C VAL A 140 24.06 12.43 19.81
N SER A 141 25.10 12.23 20.66
CA SER A 141 25.73 10.90 20.83
C SER A 141 24.77 9.85 21.44
N THR A 142 24.01 10.23 22.49
CA THR A 142 22.94 9.38 23.05
C THR A 142 21.78 9.21 22.07
N ASN A 143 21.46 10.25 21.28
CA ASN A 143 20.43 10.21 20.25
C ASN A 143 20.81 9.29 19.08
N VAL A 144 22.07 9.31 18.62
CA VAL A 144 22.62 8.47 17.54
C VAL A 144 22.64 7.01 17.96
N ASN A 145 23.05 6.71 19.19
CA ASN A 145 23.01 5.34 19.70
C ASN A 145 21.56 4.86 19.91
N ARG A 146 20.64 5.76 20.32
CA ARG A 146 19.22 5.42 20.48
C ARG A 146 18.53 5.12 19.15
N ILE A 147 18.79 5.87 18.09
CA ILE A 147 18.12 5.67 16.78
C ILE A 147 18.93 4.79 15.81
N GLY A 148 20.17 4.48 16.16
CA GLY A 148 21.07 3.73 15.31
C GLY A 148 20.63 2.28 15.15
N SER A 149 21.01 1.66 14.02
CA SER A 149 20.74 0.25 13.72
C SER A 149 21.26 -0.74 14.78
N ASN A 150 22.21 -0.30 15.61
CA ASN A 150 22.77 -1.09 16.70
C ASN A 150 21.87 -1.14 17.94
N ASN A 151 20.81 -0.32 18.03
CA ASN A 151 19.85 -0.41 19.12
C ASN A 151 18.98 -1.66 18.92
N PRO A 152 19.09 -2.67 19.80
CA PRO A 152 18.37 -3.94 19.63
C PRO A 152 16.86 -3.80 19.87
N TYR A 153 16.40 -2.69 20.48
CA TYR A 153 15.02 -2.47 20.90
C TYR A 153 14.13 -1.93 19.78
N LEU A 154 14.69 -1.29 18.75
CA LEU A 154 13.89 -0.57 17.75
C LEU A 154 12.91 -1.46 17.01
N ASN A 155 11.71 -0.93 16.78
CA ASN A 155 10.58 -1.56 16.09
C ASN A 155 10.20 -2.92 16.68
N LYS A 156 10.27 -3.08 18.01
CA LYS A 156 9.96 -4.33 18.71
C LYS A 156 9.11 -4.09 19.95
N TYR A 157 8.42 -5.16 20.34
CA TYR A 157 7.74 -5.24 21.62
C TYR A 157 8.74 -5.63 22.71
N VAL A 158 8.64 -4.98 23.87
CA VAL A 158 9.46 -5.25 25.05
C VAL A 158 8.59 -5.36 26.29
N THR A 159 9.04 -6.12 27.29
CA THR A 159 8.40 -6.21 28.61
C THR A 159 9.39 -5.79 29.70
N PHE A 160 8.92 -5.02 30.68
CA PHE A 160 9.69 -4.61 31.86
C PHE A 160 9.52 -5.62 33.01
N THR A 161 10.38 -5.59 34.04
CA THR A 161 10.33 -6.57 35.14
C THR A 161 9.06 -6.46 36.00
N THR A 162 8.37 -5.33 35.93
CA THR A 162 7.07 -5.06 36.56
C THR A 162 5.88 -5.60 35.75
N GLY A 163 6.11 -6.08 34.53
CA GLY A 163 5.12 -6.75 33.68
C GLY A 163 4.52 -5.89 32.56
N GLU A 164 4.79 -4.58 32.52
CA GLU A 164 4.32 -3.68 31.47
C GLU A 164 4.96 -4.02 30.12
N THR A 165 4.12 -4.09 29.10
CA THR A 165 4.55 -4.26 27.70
C THR A 165 4.57 -2.91 27.00
N CYS A 166 5.64 -2.61 26.28
CA CYS A 166 5.79 -1.42 25.46
C CYS A 166 6.13 -1.79 24.01
N PHE A 167 5.71 -0.96 23.07
CA PHE A 167 6.28 -0.93 21.73
C PHE A 167 7.38 0.12 21.67
N ILE A 168 8.56 -0.26 21.21
CA ILE A 168 9.68 0.67 20.99
C ILE A 168 9.70 1.03 19.51
N ASN A 169 9.46 2.29 19.19
CA ASN A 169 9.42 2.75 17.79
C ASN A 169 10.83 2.98 17.20
N SER A 170 10.90 3.39 15.94
CA SER A 170 12.18 3.59 15.23
C SER A 170 13.04 4.74 15.78
N SER A 171 12.45 5.60 16.63
CA SER A 171 13.14 6.69 17.33
C SER A 171 13.62 6.33 18.74
N GLY A 172 13.42 5.08 19.17
CA GLY A 172 13.76 4.62 20.52
C GLY A 172 12.85 5.20 21.60
N VAL A 173 11.59 5.52 21.23
CA VAL A 173 10.56 5.94 22.17
C VAL A 173 9.73 4.71 22.58
N ALA A 174 9.62 4.50 23.90
CA ALA A 174 8.88 3.42 24.52
C ALA A 174 7.43 3.83 24.77
N LYS A 175 6.53 3.30 23.94
CA LYS A 175 5.08 3.53 24.05
C LYS A 175 4.43 2.37 24.78
N LYS A 176 3.95 2.63 26.00
CA LYS A 176 3.30 1.62 26.83
C LYS A 176 2.00 1.15 26.19
N ILE A 177 1.73 -0.15 26.24
CA ILE A 177 0.50 -0.76 25.73
C ILE A 177 -0.41 -1.05 26.94
N PRO A 178 -1.51 -0.31 27.12
CA PRO A 178 -2.26 -0.36 28.38
C PRO A 178 -2.94 -1.70 28.67
N ASN A 179 -3.38 -2.42 27.63
CA ASN A 179 -4.11 -3.68 27.78
C ASN A 179 -4.03 -4.59 26.54
N PRO A 180 -4.40 -5.87 26.65
CA PRO A 180 -4.36 -6.83 25.54
C PRO A 180 -5.27 -6.51 24.35
N THR A 181 -6.37 -5.76 24.56
CA THR A 181 -7.28 -5.36 23.48
C THR A 181 -6.58 -4.39 22.52
N ILE A 182 -5.84 -3.42 23.07
CA ILE A 182 -5.03 -2.50 22.27
C ILE A 182 -3.93 -3.27 21.54
N LEU A 183 -3.22 -4.17 22.23
CA LEU A 183 -2.20 -5.02 21.59
C LEU A 183 -2.74 -5.78 20.37
N LYS A 184 -3.92 -6.40 20.51
CA LYS A 184 -4.58 -7.13 19.42
C LYS A 184 -4.95 -6.20 18.25
N SER A 185 -5.32 -4.96 18.53
CA SER A 185 -5.72 -3.99 17.51
C SER A 185 -4.55 -3.48 16.65
N ILE A 186 -3.33 -3.44 17.21
CA ILE A 186 -2.13 -2.93 16.52
C ILE A 186 -1.26 -4.05 15.92
N SER A 187 -1.25 -5.24 16.52
CA SER A 187 -0.36 -6.33 16.10
C SER A 187 -0.53 -6.72 14.62
N GLY A 188 0.50 -6.49 13.80
CA GLY A 188 0.52 -6.82 12.37
C GLY A 188 -0.36 -5.92 11.50
N LYS A 189 -0.89 -4.82 12.05
CA LYS A 189 -1.78 -3.88 11.36
C LYS A 189 -1.12 -2.50 11.31
N ASN A 190 -1.51 -1.67 10.34
CA ASN A 190 -1.11 -0.25 10.29
C ASN A 190 0.41 -0.02 10.41
N ASN A 191 1.20 -0.88 9.75
CA ASN A 191 2.66 -0.90 9.76
C ASN A 191 3.33 -1.23 11.11
N CYS A 192 2.56 -1.70 12.10
CA CYS A 192 3.09 -2.27 13.32
C CYS A 192 3.51 -3.74 13.12
N PRO A 193 4.60 -4.20 13.76
CA PRO A 193 5.02 -5.59 13.66
C PRO A 193 3.99 -6.53 14.30
N VAL A 194 3.98 -7.80 13.86
CA VAL A 194 3.17 -8.84 14.50
C VAL A 194 3.70 -9.10 15.91
N PHE A 195 2.82 -9.06 16.90
CA PHE A 195 3.17 -9.46 18.25
C PHE A 195 3.26 -10.97 18.34
N ASN A 196 4.45 -11.48 18.68
CA ASN A 196 4.67 -12.86 19.03
C ASN A 196 5.29 -12.91 20.43
N LYS A 197 4.62 -13.58 21.37
CA LYS A 197 5.06 -13.68 22.77
C LYS A 197 6.47 -14.26 22.90
N ASN A 198 6.89 -15.12 21.99
CA ASN A 198 8.22 -15.74 22.02
C ASN A 198 9.35 -14.80 21.54
N ASP A 199 9.02 -13.72 20.83
CA ASP A 199 9.97 -12.78 20.24
C ASP A 199 10.07 -11.47 21.07
N VAL A 200 9.29 -11.35 22.15
CA VAL A 200 9.29 -10.18 23.03
C VAL A 200 10.56 -10.15 23.87
N MET A 201 11.29 -9.05 23.81
CA MET A 201 12.51 -8.88 24.60
C MET A 201 12.16 -8.41 26.01
N THR A 202 12.89 -8.91 27.01
CA THR A 202 12.76 -8.42 28.38
C THR A 202 13.79 -7.33 28.65
N ILE A 203 13.34 -6.16 29.08
CA ILE A 203 14.21 -5.13 29.64
C ILE A 203 14.32 -5.40 31.14
N ASN A 204 15.53 -5.67 31.63
CA ASN A 204 15.79 -5.95 33.04
C ASN A 204 15.81 -4.68 33.90
N LEU A 205 14.74 -3.88 33.81
CA LEU A 205 14.47 -2.68 34.60
C LEU A 205 12.97 -2.67 34.95
N PRO A 206 12.58 -2.09 36.10
CA PRO A 206 11.17 -1.84 36.40
C PRO A 206 10.63 -0.67 35.57
N TRP A 207 9.34 -0.71 35.23
CA TRP A 207 8.61 0.48 34.78
C TRP A 207 8.30 1.36 35.99
N LEU A 208 8.69 2.63 35.94
CA LEU A 208 8.46 3.59 37.03
C LEU A 208 7.31 4.54 36.66
N ASP A 209 6.55 5.01 37.64
CA ASP A 209 5.40 5.92 37.41
C ASP A 209 5.78 7.18 36.63
N ARG A 210 7.00 7.69 36.83
CA ARG A 210 7.52 8.83 36.06
C ARG A 210 7.51 8.57 34.55
N TYR A 211 7.72 7.33 34.09
CA TYR A 211 7.70 6.99 32.67
C TYR A 211 6.31 7.07 32.03
N ASN A 212 5.24 7.22 32.81
CA ASN A 212 3.91 7.53 32.26
C ASN A 212 3.82 8.98 31.73
N ILE A 213 4.81 9.82 32.03
CA ILE A 213 4.96 11.16 31.45
C ILE A 213 5.84 11.03 30.20
N PRO A 214 5.37 11.41 28.99
CA PRO A 214 6.19 11.37 27.78
C PRO A 214 7.45 12.24 27.90
N GLY A 215 8.55 11.79 27.30
CA GLY A 215 9.83 12.49 27.28
C GLY A 215 10.80 12.12 28.41
N GLN A 216 10.46 11.18 29.29
CA GLN A 216 11.35 10.77 30.39
C GLN A 216 12.40 9.78 29.91
N GLU A 217 13.63 9.95 30.37
CA GLU A 217 14.71 9.02 30.08
C GLU A 217 14.55 7.69 30.83
N ILE A 218 14.64 6.59 30.08
CA ILE A 218 14.67 5.21 30.58
C ILE A 218 16.11 4.71 30.46
N PRO A 219 16.77 4.30 31.56
CA PRO A 219 18.21 4.03 31.60
C PRO A 219 18.60 2.65 31.02
N THR A 220 18.06 2.30 29.85
CA THR A 220 18.49 1.16 29.05
C THR A 220 19.83 1.45 28.34
N ASN A 221 20.41 0.42 27.72
CA ASN A 221 21.57 0.57 26.85
C ASN A 221 21.28 -0.01 25.46
N PRO A 222 21.17 0.82 24.40
CA PRO A 222 21.15 2.29 24.41
C PRO A 222 19.95 2.89 25.18
N GLN A 223 20.07 4.15 25.61
CA GLN A 223 19.03 4.84 26.38
C GLN A 223 17.75 5.04 25.56
N LEU A 224 16.59 4.73 26.16
CA LEU A 224 15.26 4.95 25.58
C LEU A 224 14.59 6.18 26.22
N ILE A 225 13.51 6.66 25.60
CA ILE A 225 12.66 7.74 26.13
C ILE A 225 11.23 7.22 26.25
N SER A 226 10.49 7.56 27.30
CA SER A 226 9.06 7.23 27.39
C SER A 226 8.23 8.05 26.39
N GLY A 227 7.26 7.40 25.76
CA GLY A 227 6.30 8.04 24.87
C GLY A 227 4.92 8.16 25.49
N THR A 228 3.95 8.61 24.69
CA THR A 228 2.53 8.41 25.02
C THR A 228 2.16 6.93 24.99
N GLU A 229 1.08 6.56 25.67
CA GLU A 229 0.53 5.22 25.56
C GLU A 229 0.03 4.95 24.12
N MET A 230 0.07 3.68 23.70
CA MET A 230 -0.51 3.24 22.43
C MET A 230 -2.04 3.31 22.50
N SER A 231 -2.66 3.81 21.43
CA SER A 231 -4.11 3.86 21.24
C SER A 231 -4.63 2.68 20.39
N PRO A 232 -5.94 2.36 20.44
CA PRO A 232 -6.52 1.35 19.57
C PRO A 232 -6.23 1.64 18.08
N ASN A 233 -5.81 0.63 17.33
CA ASN A 233 -5.43 0.69 15.92
C ASN A 233 -4.27 1.64 15.58
N GLU A 234 -3.53 2.20 16.55
CA GLU A 234 -2.49 3.18 16.28
C GLU A 234 -1.44 2.69 15.27
N SER A 235 -1.04 3.57 14.33
CA SER A 235 -0.01 3.29 13.33
C SER A 235 1.40 3.35 13.90
N CYS A 236 2.30 2.50 13.36
CA CYS A 236 3.71 2.47 13.71
C CYS A 236 4.60 2.87 12.53
N GLY A 237 5.83 3.29 12.84
CA GLY A 237 6.88 3.50 11.85
C GLY A 237 6.89 4.90 11.26
N TYR A 238 7.82 5.12 10.34
CA TYR A 238 8.06 6.42 9.69
C TYR A 238 8.34 7.58 10.66
N GLU A 239 8.67 7.31 11.93
CA GLU A 239 9.02 8.37 12.87
C GLU A 239 10.20 9.18 12.34
N ARG A 240 10.14 10.49 12.55
CA ARG A 240 11.08 11.50 12.02
C ARG A 240 11.11 11.61 10.50
N SER A 241 10.07 11.13 9.82
CA SER A 241 9.97 11.20 8.36
C SER A 241 8.69 11.89 7.92
N ASN A 242 8.71 12.44 6.69
CA ASN A 242 7.48 12.89 6.05
C ASN A 242 6.77 11.70 5.43
N VAL A 243 5.44 11.79 5.38
CA VAL A 243 4.57 10.80 4.77
C VAL A 243 3.59 11.48 3.81
N PHE A 244 3.31 10.83 2.69
CA PHE A 244 2.34 11.28 1.69
C PHE A 244 1.29 10.19 1.47
N VAL A 245 0.02 10.56 1.52
CA VAL A 245 -1.09 9.63 1.29
C VAL A 245 -1.32 9.46 -0.20
N ASN A 246 -0.87 8.35 -0.77
CA ASN A 246 -0.97 8.10 -2.21
C ASN A 246 -1.95 6.98 -2.59
N SER A 247 -2.53 6.29 -1.59
CA SER A 247 -3.43 5.16 -1.79
C SER A 247 -4.52 5.12 -0.72
N MET A 248 -5.67 4.53 -1.07
CA MET A 248 -6.79 4.38 -0.14
C MET A 248 -6.50 3.32 0.91
N ILE A 249 -6.10 2.13 0.47
CA ILE A 249 -5.63 1.04 1.34
C ILE A 249 -4.44 0.42 0.63
N ASN A 250 -3.37 0.11 1.38
CA ASN A 250 -2.28 -0.69 0.86
C ASN A 250 -2.77 -2.14 0.69
N THR A 251 -3.04 -2.55 -0.54
CA THR A 251 -3.57 -3.89 -0.86
C THR A 251 -2.65 -5.02 -0.42
N ALA A 252 -1.33 -4.79 -0.34
CA ALA A 252 -0.39 -5.77 0.18
C ALA A 252 -0.54 -6.02 1.70
N SER A 253 -1.25 -5.13 2.41
CA SER A 253 -1.46 -5.19 3.85
C SER A 253 -2.83 -5.76 4.25
N ILE A 254 -3.71 -6.07 3.29
CA ILE A 254 -5.05 -6.60 3.55
C ILE A 254 -5.27 -7.97 2.93
N SER A 255 -5.97 -8.84 3.66
CA SER A 255 -6.44 -10.14 3.18
C SER A 255 -7.94 -10.23 3.40
N PRO A 256 -8.76 -10.05 2.33
CA PRO A 256 -10.21 -10.03 2.46
C PRO A 256 -10.74 -11.33 3.08
N GLN A 257 -11.65 -11.20 4.04
CA GLN A 257 -12.24 -12.35 4.73
C GLN A 257 -13.50 -12.81 3.98
N TYR A 258 -13.53 -14.08 3.58
CA TYR A 258 -14.73 -14.67 2.98
C TYR A 258 -15.83 -14.81 4.04
N VAL A 259 -16.95 -14.14 3.82
CA VAL A 259 -18.10 -14.12 4.74
C VAL A 259 -19.09 -15.24 4.41
N GLY A 260 -19.33 -15.50 3.13
CA GLY A 260 -20.27 -16.52 2.67
C GLY A 260 -20.82 -16.26 1.27
N CYS A 261 -21.66 -17.19 0.80
CA CYS A 261 -22.32 -17.10 -0.50
C CYS A 261 -23.77 -16.68 -0.32
N PHE A 262 -24.17 -15.53 -0.87
CA PHE A 262 -25.48 -14.93 -0.67
C PHE A 262 -26.23 -14.72 -1.97
N GLU A 263 -27.54 -14.92 -1.93
CA GLU A 263 -28.42 -14.80 -3.10
C GLU A 263 -28.52 -13.33 -3.52
N ASP A 264 -28.62 -13.08 -4.82
CA ASP A 264 -28.83 -11.79 -5.42
C ASP A 264 -30.11 -11.76 -6.28
N LYS A 265 -30.57 -10.58 -6.69
CA LYS A 265 -31.71 -10.44 -7.61
C LYS A 265 -31.42 -9.44 -8.71
N LYS A 266 -31.72 -9.82 -9.94
CA LYS A 266 -31.48 -9.00 -11.13
C LYS A 266 -32.13 -7.62 -11.06
N ASP A 267 -33.37 -7.54 -10.59
CA ASP A 267 -34.16 -6.29 -10.57
C ASP A 267 -34.06 -5.52 -9.24
N ASP A 268 -33.56 -6.15 -8.18
CA ASP A 268 -33.27 -5.50 -6.88
C ASP A 268 -31.98 -6.09 -6.27
N PRO A 269 -30.80 -5.74 -6.82
CA PRO A 269 -29.54 -6.29 -6.35
C PRO A 269 -29.29 -6.02 -4.86
N ALA A 270 -28.71 -7.00 -4.16
CA ALA A 270 -28.31 -6.89 -2.76
C ALA A 270 -27.10 -5.97 -2.55
N MET A 271 -26.27 -5.84 -3.58
CA MET A 271 -25.07 -5.01 -3.60
C MET A 271 -25.06 -4.12 -4.84
N THR A 272 -24.33 -3.00 -4.79
CA THR A 272 -24.23 -2.10 -5.95
C THR A 272 -23.30 -2.70 -6.98
N ILE A 273 -23.82 -3.06 -8.16
CA ILE A 273 -23.00 -3.51 -9.28
C ILE A 273 -22.15 -2.33 -9.77
N VAL A 274 -20.86 -2.57 -10.01
CA VAL A 274 -19.89 -1.55 -10.45
C VAL A 274 -19.39 -1.81 -11.86
N GLY A 275 -18.99 -0.74 -12.56
CA GLY A 275 -18.55 -0.78 -13.95
C GLY A 275 -19.64 -0.41 -14.96
N ASP A 276 -19.23 -0.13 -16.19
CA ASP A 276 -20.15 0.08 -17.32
C ASP A 276 -20.83 -1.23 -17.74
N LYS A 277 -21.93 -1.15 -18.49
CA LYS A 277 -22.64 -2.34 -18.97
C LYS A 277 -21.71 -3.24 -19.79
N GLY A 278 -21.55 -4.49 -19.37
CA GLY A 278 -20.71 -5.50 -20.04
C GLY A 278 -19.27 -5.55 -19.53
N MET A 279 -18.91 -4.73 -18.55
CA MET A 279 -17.61 -4.75 -17.93
C MET A 279 -17.47 -5.92 -16.95
N MET A 280 -16.39 -6.69 -17.08
CA MET A 280 -16.08 -7.85 -16.26
C MET A 280 -14.79 -7.62 -15.47
N PHE A 281 -14.76 -8.14 -14.24
CA PHE A 281 -13.69 -7.93 -13.27
C PHE A 281 -13.14 -9.26 -12.83
N ASP A 282 -11.83 -9.40 -12.69
CA ASP A 282 -11.27 -10.46 -11.87
C ASP A 282 -11.42 -10.13 -10.36
N PHE A 283 -10.99 -11.06 -9.51
CA PHE A 283 -11.07 -10.91 -8.06
C PHE A 283 -10.33 -9.66 -7.54
N ASN A 284 -9.09 -9.45 -7.98
CA ASN A 284 -8.24 -8.35 -7.50
C ASN A 284 -8.77 -7.00 -8.00
N GLN A 285 -9.25 -6.96 -9.24
CA GLN A 285 -9.92 -5.79 -9.81
C GLN A 285 -11.18 -5.44 -9.02
N CYS A 286 -12.00 -6.43 -8.65
CA CYS A 286 -13.22 -6.17 -7.88
C CYS A 286 -12.93 -5.75 -6.44
N GLN A 287 -11.97 -6.40 -5.77
CA GLN A 287 -11.46 -5.97 -4.47
C GLN A 287 -11.00 -4.51 -4.52
N GLN A 288 -10.26 -4.16 -5.55
CA GLN A 288 -9.72 -2.83 -5.71
C GLN A 288 -10.81 -1.79 -6.01
N GLU A 289 -11.82 -2.14 -6.80
CA GLU A 289 -12.97 -1.26 -7.00
C GLU A 289 -13.70 -0.95 -5.69
N ALA A 290 -13.80 -1.93 -4.80
CA ALA A 290 -14.37 -1.70 -3.49
C ALA A 290 -13.53 -0.72 -2.65
N ILE A 291 -12.19 -0.86 -2.70
CA ILE A 291 -11.26 0.07 -2.05
C ILE A 291 -11.42 1.48 -2.63
N ASN A 292 -11.46 1.60 -3.96
CA ASN A 292 -11.58 2.87 -4.68
C ASN A 292 -12.89 3.60 -4.37
N LYS A 293 -13.98 2.84 -4.22
CA LYS A 293 -15.31 3.37 -3.88
C LYS A 293 -15.49 3.61 -2.38
N GLY A 294 -14.51 3.27 -1.54
CA GLY A 294 -14.63 3.39 -0.09
C GLY A 294 -15.75 2.48 0.44
N THR A 295 -15.80 1.24 -0.05
CA THR A 295 -16.77 0.22 0.38
C THR A 295 -16.07 -0.93 1.07
N GLN A 296 -16.63 -1.42 2.19
CA GLN A 296 -16.07 -2.50 3.00
C GLN A 296 -16.23 -3.88 2.36
N TYR A 297 -17.32 -4.09 1.64
CA TYR A 297 -17.70 -5.39 1.12
C TYR A 297 -17.65 -5.42 -0.40
N PHE A 298 -17.23 -6.56 -0.95
CA PHE A 298 -17.30 -6.82 -2.37
C PHE A 298 -17.66 -8.27 -2.68
N ALA A 299 -18.18 -8.50 -3.87
CA ALA A 299 -18.53 -9.81 -4.38
C ALA A 299 -18.33 -9.88 -5.89
N LEU A 300 -17.92 -11.04 -6.37
CA LEU A 300 -17.74 -11.31 -7.79
C LEU A 300 -18.70 -12.43 -8.24
N GLN A 301 -19.74 -12.05 -8.97
CA GLN A 301 -20.83 -12.94 -9.39
C GLN A 301 -20.79 -13.24 -10.90
N ASN A 302 -21.48 -14.29 -11.33
CA ASN A 302 -21.54 -14.74 -12.73
C ASN A 302 -20.15 -14.82 -13.39
N VAL A 303 -19.20 -15.44 -12.69
CA VAL A 303 -17.81 -15.53 -13.14
C VAL A 303 -17.69 -16.53 -14.29
N ASP A 304 -17.09 -16.09 -15.41
CA ASP A 304 -16.69 -16.97 -16.50
C ASP A 304 -15.49 -17.81 -16.06
N PRO A 305 -15.62 -19.16 -15.97
CA PRO A 305 -14.53 -20.02 -15.50
C PRO A 305 -13.27 -19.98 -16.38
N SER A 306 -13.39 -19.57 -17.66
CA SER A 306 -12.27 -19.52 -18.59
C SER A 306 -11.38 -18.28 -18.39
N THR A 307 -11.98 -17.16 -17.98
CA THR A 307 -11.28 -15.88 -17.76
C THR A 307 -11.10 -15.56 -16.28
N GLY A 308 -11.86 -16.20 -15.39
CA GLY A 308 -11.91 -15.87 -13.97
C GLY A 308 -12.54 -14.50 -13.69
N SER A 309 -13.22 -13.91 -14.68
CA SER A 309 -13.82 -12.57 -14.59
C SER A 309 -15.34 -12.63 -14.49
N GLY A 310 -15.94 -11.76 -13.67
CA GLY A 310 -17.37 -11.70 -13.36
C GLY A 310 -17.89 -10.27 -13.20
N LEU A 311 -19.16 -10.14 -12.83
CA LEU A 311 -19.73 -8.86 -12.41
C LEU A 311 -19.27 -8.54 -10.99
N CYS A 312 -18.66 -7.38 -10.81
CA CYS A 312 -18.27 -6.90 -9.50
C CYS A 312 -19.41 -6.14 -8.83
N SER A 313 -19.65 -6.42 -7.56
CA SER A 313 -20.63 -5.72 -6.74
C SER A 313 -20.00 -5.31 -5.41
N VAL A 314 -20.37 -4.13 -4.90
CA VAL A 314 -19.79 -3.55 -3.69
C VAL A 314 -20.87 -3.06 -2.71
N SER A 315 -20.56 -3.02 -1.42
CA SER A 315 -21.47 -2.54 -0.37
C SER A 315 -20.73 -2.06 0.88
N ASN A 316 -21.36 -1.19 1.65
CA ASN A 316 -20.98 -0.86 3.03
C ASN A 316 -21.95 -1.46 4.07
N ASP A 317 -23.04 -2.07 3.62
CA ASP A 317 -24.08 -2.63 4.47
C ASP A 317 -24.13 -4.15 4.30
N LYS A 318 -23.66 -4.85 5.34
CA LYS A 318 -23.68 -6.32 5.42
C LYS A 318 -25.10 -6.87 5.49
N SER A 319 -26.03 -6.18 6.14
CA SER A 319 -27.42 -6.62 6.23
C SER A 319 -28.07 -6.60 4.85
N MET A 320 -27.82 -5.54 4.07
CA MET A 320 -28.29 -5.46 2.68
C MET A 320 -27.61 -6.49 1.79
N ALA A 321 -26.29 -6.66 1.91
CA ALA A 321 -25.54 -7.64 1.12
C ALA A 321 -25.95 -9.10 1.38
N THR A 322 -26.64 -9.36 2.50
CA THR A 322 -27.09 -10.71 2.91
C THR A 322 -28.61 -10.84 2.96
N LYS A 323 -29.37 -9.83 2.48
CA LYS A 323 -30.83 -9.71 2.67
C LYS A 323 -31.67 -10.85 2.10
N TYR A 324 -31.15 -11.56 1.09
CA TYR A 324 -31.85 -12.69 0.44
C TYR A 324 -31.43 -14.06 0.98
N GLY A 325 -30.56 -14.12 1.98
CA GLY A 325 -30.06 -15.37 2.54
C GLY A 325 -28.98 -16.01 1.65
N LYS A 326 -28.68 -17.28 1.95
CA LYS A 326 -27.62 -18.01 1.25
C LYS A 326 -28.04 -18.42 -0.16
N ALA A 327 -27.10 -18.33 -1.11
CA ALA A 327 -27.34 -18.77 -2.49
C ALA A 327 -27.05 -20.25 -2.66
N TYR A 328 -27.98 -20.97 -3.30
CA TYR A 328 -27.87 -22.40 -3.53
C TYR A 328 -28.20 -22.76 -4.98
N LYS A 329 -27.44 -23.71 -5.52
CA LYS A 329 -27.78 -24.45 -6.74
C LYS A 329 -28.63 -25.66 -6.39
N TYR A 330 -29.70 -25.88 -7.16
CA TYR A 330 -30.59 -27.02 -7.03
C TYR A 330 -30.05 -28.16 -7.89
N ILE A 331 -29.71 -29.27 -7.27
CA ILE A 331 -29.14 -30.45 -7.92
C ILE A 331 -30.21 -31.55 -7.94
N PRO A 332 -30.77 -31.91 -9.10
CA PRO A 332 -31.78 -32.95 -9.17
C PRO A 332 -31.17 -34.31 -8.83
N LEU A 333 -31.76 -35.01 -7.89
CA LEU A 333 -31.45 -36.40 -7.54
C LEU A 333 -32.39 -37.39 -8.24
N TRP A 334 -33.65 -36.99 -8.43
CA TRP A 334 -34.67 -37.81 -9.09
C TRP A 334 -35.74 -36.91 -9.73
N SER A 335 -36.35 -37.35 -10.83
CA SER A 335 -37.43 -36.65 -11.53
C SER A 335 -38.47 -37.65 -12.07
N SER A 336 -39.74 -37.23 -12.10
CA SER A 336 -40.84 -37.97 -12.73
C SER A 336 -40.77 -38.00 -14.26
N ASN A 337 -39.94 -37.15 -14.87
CA ASN A 337 -39.83 -36.94 -16.32
C ASN A 337 -41.17 -36.54 -16.98
N THR A 338 -42.00 -35.75 -16.29
CA THR A 338 -43.30 -35.26 -16.79
C THR A 338 -43.25 -33.81 -17.27
N LYS A 339 -42.05 -33.25 -17.45
CA LYS A 339 -41.85 -31.90 -17.98
C LYS A 339 -42.60 -31.68 -19.30
N GLY A 340 -43.35 -30.59 -19.37
CA GLY A 340 -44.15 -30.20 -20.53
C GLY A 340 -45.47 -30.95 -20.70
N GLN A 341 -45.76 -31.94 -19.84
CA GLN A 341 -47.05 -32.62 -19.82
C GLN A 341 -48.13 -31.74 -19.18
N PRO A 342 -49.42 -31.91 -19.54
CA PRO A 342 -50.53 -31.12 -19.00
C PRO A 342 -50.93 -31.56 -17.58
N VAL A 343 -49.95 -31.88 -16.73
CA VAL A 343 -50.17 -32.30 -15.36
C VAL A 343 -50.49 -31.11 -14.46
N SER A 344 -51.15 -31.36 -13.34
CA SER A 344 -51.66 -30.36 -12.40
C SER A 344 -51.14 -30.59 -10.98
N TYR A 345 -50.98 -31.84 -10.55
CA TYR A 345 -50.55 -32.17 -9.19
C TYR A 345 -49.85 -33.53 -9.10
N ALA A 346 -49.12 -33.73 -8.00
CA ALA A 346 -48.62 -35.03 -7.55
C ALA A 346 -49.40 -35.51 -6.31
N ILE A 347 -49.62 -36.82 -6.16
CA ILE A 347 -50.40 -37.41 -5.07
C ILE A 347 -49.82 -38.76 -4.61
N VAL A 348 -49.91 -39.05 -3.31
CA VAL A 348 -49.70 -40.41 -2.78
C VAL A 348 -51.03 -41.14 -2.78
N SER A 349 -51.16 -42.17 -3.62
CA SER A 349 -52.40 -42.93 -3.78
C SER A 349 -52.68 -43.89 -2.62
N LYS A 350 -53.92 -44.36 -2.54
CA LYS A 350 -54.35 -45.43 -1.63
C LYS A 350 -53.69 -46.78 -1.91
N ASN A 351 -53.04 -46.94 -3.06
CA ASN A 351 -52.33 -48.17 -3.42
C ASN A 351 -50.83 -48.09 -3.10
N GLY A 352 -50.37 -47.04 -2.42
CA GLY A 352 -48.96 -46.87 -2.08
C GLY A 352 -48.09 -46.47 -3.27
N THR A 353 -48.67 -45.75 -4.24
CA THR A 353 -47.91 -45.19 -5.36
C THR A 353 -47.82 -43.67 -5.24
N LEU A 354 -46.72 -43.10 -5.73
CA LEU A 354 -46.64 -41.68 -6.02
C LEU A 354 -47.01 -41.48 -7.49
N SER A 355 -48.01 -40.66 -7.76
CA SER A 355 -48.53 -40.40 -9.10
C SER A 355 -48.52 -38.91 -9.42
N VAL A 356 -48.25 -38.56 -10.67
CA VAL A 356 -48.35 -37.20 -11.22
C VAL A 356 -49.51 -37.19 -12.21
N CYS A 357 -50.51 -36.34 -11.97
CA CYS A 357 -51.79 -36.39 -12.66
C CYS A 357 -52.20 -35.04 -13.24
N ASP A 358 -53.08 -35.03 -14.24
CA ASP A 358 -53.82 -33.84 -14.65
C ASP A 358 -55.05 -33.56 -13.76
N GLN A 359 -55.76 -32.48 -14.06
CA GLN A 359 -57.00 -32.07 -13.36
C GLN A 359 -58.13 -33.11 -13.39
N ASN A 360 -58.12 -34.05 -14.34
CA ASN A 360 -59.10 -35.11 -14.48
C ASN A 360 -58.62 -36.42 -13.83
N SER A 361 -57.56 -36.38 -13.02
CA SER A 361 -56.92 -37.55 -12.40
C SER A 361 -56.30 -38.54 -13.40
N LYS A 362 -56.03 -38.14 -14.64
CA LYS A 362 -55.26 -38.97 -15.57
C LYS A 362 -53.80 -38.97 -15.14
N GLU A 363 -53.25 -40.16 -14.92
CA GLU A 363 -51.85 -40.35 -14.53
C GLU A 363 -50.90 -40.20 -15.74
N PHE A 364 -49.81 -39.46 -15.55
CA PHE A 364 -48.72 -39.30 -16.52
C PHE A 364 -47.42 -39.94 -16.01
N PHE A 365 -47.30 -40.09 -14.69
CA PHE A 365 -46.26 -40.86 -14.04
C PHE A 365 -46.85 -41.55 -12.82
N THR A 366 -46.42 -42.78 -12.54
CA THR A 366 -46.75 -43.53 -11.33
C THR A 366 -45.57 -44.41 -10.95
N THR A 367 -45.16 -44.41 -9.67
CA THR A 367 -44.07 -45.28 -9.19
C THR A 367 -44.45 -46.76 -9.30
N PRO A 368 -43.51 -47.65 -9.64
CA PRO A 368 -43.75 -49.09 -9.65
C PRO A 368 -44.02 -49.62 -8.22
N ASN A 369 -44.72 -50.76 -8.13
CA ASN A 369 -44.97 -51.52 -6.90
C ASN A 369 -45.98 -50.95 -5.91
N GLY A 370 -47.14 -50.47 -6.38
CA GLY A 370 -48.28 -50.28 -5.50
C GLY A 370 -48.78 -51.62 -4.94
N THR A 371 -48.91 -51.75 -3.62
CA THR A 371 -49.58 -52.91 -3.04
C THR A 371 -51.08 -52.62 -3.05
N GLN A 372 -51.84 -53.31 -3.91
CA GLN A 372 -53.29 -53.21 -3.87
C GLN A 372 -53.78 -53.54 -2.46
N CYS A 373 -54.61 -52.67 -1.92
CA CYS A 373 -55.29 -52.93 -0.66
C CYS A 373 -56.07 -54.23 -0.76
N GLU A 374 -55.98 -55.07 0.28
CA GLU A 374 -56.75 -56.30 0.31
C GLU A 374 -58.24 -55.97 0.24
N GLN A 375 -58.91 -56.55 -0.76
CA GLN A 375 -60.33 -56.41 -0.91
C GLN A 375 -61.02 -57.35 0.08
N ILE A 376 -61.67 -56.77 1.09
CA ILE A 376 -62.41 -57.51 2.10
C ILE A 376 -63.91 -57.41 1.87
N TYR A 377 -64.69 -58.27 2.52
CA TYR A 377 -66.14 -58.27 2.42
C TYR A 377 -66.76 -58.08 3.80
N SER A 378 -67.48 -56.98 3.98
CA SER A 378 -68.34 -56.81 5.16
C SER A 378 -69.53 -57.77 5.07
N THR A 379 -69.86 -58.41 6.19
CA THR A 379 -70.83 -59.51 6.24
C THR A 379 -72.09 -59.07 6.98
N SER A 380 -73.25 -59.29 6.39
CA SER A 380 -74.56 -59.05 7.01
C SER A 380 -75.38 -60.34 6.94
N ALA A 381 -75.45 -61.05 8.07
CA ALA A 381 -76.18 -62.32 8.18
C ALA A 381 -77.69 -62.08 8.20
N ASN A 382 -78.45 -63.03 7.66
CA ASN A 382 -79.92 -62.97 7.53
C ASN A 382 -80.41 -61.76 6.73
N ILE A 383 -79.59 -61.27 5.80
CA ILE A 383 -79.88 -60.12 4.96
C ILE A 383 -79.74 -60.52 3.50
N ASP A 384 -80.76 -60.16 2.72
CA ASP A 384 -80.76 -60.19 1.26
C ASP A 384 -80.77 -58.76 0.73
N VAL A 385 -80.25 -58.59 -0.48
CA VAL A 385 -80.32 -57.35 -1.24
C VAL A 385 -81.00 -57.67 -2.58
N PRO A 386 -82.33 -57.73 -2.63
CA PRO A 386 -83.07 -58.09 -3.84
C PRO A 386 -82.83 -57.10 -4.98
N GLY A 387 -82.71 -57.63 -6.20
CA GLY A 387 -82.39 -56.87 -7.40
C GLY A 387 -80.89 -56.60 -7.59
N ASN A 388 -80.57 -55.86 -8.66
CA ASN A 388 -79.20 -55.52 -9.09
C ASN A 388 -78.25 -56.71 -9.29
N ASP A 389 -78.81 -57.89 -9.57
CA ASP A 389 -78.06 -59.11 -9.88
C ASP A 389 -77.25 -58.93 -11.16
N LEU A 390 -75.93 -59.02 -11.04
CA LEU A 390 -75.03 -59.09 -12.17
C LEU A 390 -75.02 -60.50 -12.76
N SER A 391 -74.92 -61.51 -11.90
CA SER A 391 -74.82 -62.91 -12.31
C SER A 391 -75.15 -63.83 -11.15
N TYR A 392 -75.70 -65.00 -11.49
CA TYR A 392 -75.94 -66.10 -10.58
C TYR A 392 -74.89 -67.18 -10.79
N TYR A 393 -74.35 -67.72 -9.69
CA TYR A 393 -73.40 -68.81 -9.70
C TYR A 393 -73.84 -69.91 -8.75
N SER A 394 -73.77 -71.16 -9.21
CA SER A 394 -74.05 -72.35 -8.42
C SER A 394 -72.80 -73.19 -8.20
N ASN A 395 -72.81 -74.04 -7.16
CA ASN A 395 -71.69 -74.87 -6.73
C ASN A 395 -70.39 -74.09 -6.42
N GLN A 396 -70.51 -72.86 -5.91
CA GLN A 396 -69.39 -72.00 -5.52
C GLN A 396 -69.28 -71.89 -4.01
N THR A 397 -68.07 -72.00 -3.48
CA THR A 397 -67.81 -71.65 -2.07
C THR A 397 -67.90 -70.14 -1.88
N ILE A 398 -67.99 -69.71 -0.62
CA ILE A 398 -67.96 -68.28 -0.26
C ILE A 398 -66.72 -67.59 -0.85
N ASP A 399 -65.54 -68.22 -0.75
CA ASP A 399 -64.30 -67.64 -1.26
C ASP A 399 -64.25 -67.61 -2.79
N SER A 400 -64.85 -68.59 -3.48
CA SER A 400 -65.00 -68.53 -4.93
C SER A 400 -65.92 -67.37 -5.34
N CYS A 401 -67.03 -67.14 -4.63
CA CYS A 401 -67.91 -65.99 -4.88
C CYS A 401 -67.22 -64.65 -4.60
N LYS A 402 -66.35 -64.57 -3.58
CA LYS A 402 -65.48 -63.40 -3.35
C LYS A 402 -64.54 -63.18 -4.54
N ASP A 403 -63.88 -64.21 -5.04
CA ASP A 403 -62.95 -64.10 -6.17
C ASP A 403 -63.66 -63.68 -7.47
N ILE A 404 -64.82 -64.28 -7.75
CA ILE A 404 -65.68 -63.93 -8.89
C ILE A 404 -66.08 -62.45 -8.81
N CYS A 405 -66.60 -61.99 -7.67
CA CYS A 405 -66.99 -60.60 -7.50
C CYS A 405 -65.77 -59.65 -7.52
N SER A 406 -64.61 -60.05 -7.02
CA SER A 406 -63.39 -59.23 -7.08
C SER A 406 -62.89 -58.99 -8.50
N LYS A 407 -63.06 -59.96 -9.40
CA LYS A 407 -62.68 -59.86 -10.82
C LYS A 407 -63.67 -59.07 -11.67
N GLN A 408 -64.91 -58.86 -11.20
CA GLN A 408 -65.93 -58.08 -11.88
C GLN A 408 -65.81 -56.59 -11.50
N SER A 409 -65.48 -55.74 -12.47
CA SER A 409 -65.27 -54.29 -12.26
C SER A 409 -66.51 -53.55 -11.75
N ASN A 410 -67.70 -54.07 -12.01
CA ASN A 410 -68.99 -53.51 -11.60
C ASN A 410 -69.65 -54.24 -10.41
N CYS A 411 -68.98 -55.24 -9.83
CA CYS A 411 -69.49 -55.96 -8.66
C CYS A 411 -69.14 -55.22 -7.37
N ASN A 412 -70.18 -54.87 -6.61
CA ASN A 412 -70.08 -54.19 -5.32
C ASN A 412 -70.33 -55.12 -4.13
N GLY A 413 -70.54 -56.42 -4.38
CA GLY A 413 -70.71 -57.47 -3.38
C GLY A 413 -71.51 -58.65 -3.93
N PHE A 414 -71.85 -59.61 -3.09
CA PHE A 414 -72.71 -60.73 -3.46
C PHE A 414 -73.62 -61.13 -2.31
N VAL A 415 -74.72 -61.80 -2.62
CA VAL A 415 -75.58 -62.46 -1.64
C VAL A 415 -75.37 -63.96 -1.75
N MET A 416 -75.15 -64.63 -0.62
CA MET A 416 -74.95 -66.07 -0.51
C MET A 416 -76.21 -66.75 0.01
N ASP A 417 -76.56 -67.89 -0.58
CA ASP A 417 -77.53 -68.82 -0.04
C ASP A 417 -76.97 -69.52 1.19
N THR A 418 -77.55 -69.29 2.37
CA THR A 418 -77.06 -69.91 3.61
C THR A 418 -77.55 -71.33 3.82
N ALA A 419 -78.61 -71.76 3.11
CA ALA A 419 -79.13 -73.11 3.23
C ALA A 419 -78.19 -74.13 2.57
N THR A 420 -77.52 -73.73 1.48
CA THR A 420 -76.59 -74.61 0.75
C THR A 420 -75.13 -74.17 0.86
N ASN A 421 -74.85 -72.88 1.12
CA ASN A 421 -73.52 -72.27 1.03
C ASN A 421 -72.79 -72.58 -0.30
N THR A 422 -73.55 -72.79 -1.37
CA THR A 422 -73.03 -73.12 -2.70
C THR A 422 -73.53 -72.21 -3.81
N ASN A 423 -74.50 -71.33 -3.53
CA ASN A 423 -75.14 -70.50 -4.53
C ASN A 423 -75.00 -69.02 -4.17
N CYS A 424 -74.50 -68.21 -5.08
CA CYS A 424 -74.37 -66.77 -4.86
C CYS A 424 -74.83 -65.93 -6.05
N TRP A 425 -75.30 -64.74 -5.73
CA TRP A 425 -75.68 -63.71 -6.70
C TRP A 425 -74.75 -62.53 -6.54
N THR A 426 -73.91 -62.25 -7.54
CA THR A 426 -73.09 -61.03 -7.55
C THR A 426 -73.99 -59.82 -7.80
N LYS A 427 -73.71 -58.71 -7.13
CA LYS A 427 -74.56 -57.53 -7.07
C LYS A 427 -73.82 -56.29 -7.55
N SER A 428 -74.52 -55.43 -8.28
CA SER A 428 -74.06 -54.10 -8.68
C SER A 428 -74.71 -52.98 -7.85
N GLY A 429 -74.28 -51.74 -8.06
CA GLY A 429 -74.82 -50.57 -7.36
C GLY A 429 -74.47 -50.55 -5.87
N GLU A 430 -75.02 -49.61 -5.10
CA GLU A 430 -74.59 -49.40 -3.71
C GLU A 430 -75.03 -50.48 -2.70
N MET A 431 -75.84 -51.46 -3.14
CA MET A 431 -76.41 -52.52 -2.30
C MET A 431 -77.22 -52.00 -1.10
N ASN A 432 -78.04 -50.97 -1.32
CA ASN A 432 -78.81 -50.30 -0.26
C ASN A 432 -80.22 -50.88 -0.04
N ASN A 433 -80.74 -51.68 -0.98
CA ASN A 433 -82.09 -52.28 -0.89
C ASN A 433 -82.07 -53.52 0.01
N ILE A 434 -81.88 -53.30 1.31
CA ILE A 434 -81.70 -54.35 2.31
C ILE A 434 -83.05 -54.89 2.79
N VAL A 435 -83.23 -56.21 2.75
CA VAL A 435 -84.38 -56.91 3.34
C VAL A 435 -83.93 -58.04 4.25
N SER A 436 -84.70 -58.32 5.30
CA SER A 436 -84.42 -59.45 6.21
C SER A 436 -84.81 -60.77 5.55
N ASN A 437 -83.88 -61.72 5.50
CA ASN A 437 -84.09 -63.07 4.98
C ASN A 437 -83.12 -64.06 5.66
N ASN A 438 -83.65 -64.98 6.47
CA ASN A 438 -82.86 -65.95 7.24
C ASN A 438 -82.14 -67.02 6.40
N GLN A 439 -82.40 -67.09 5.09
CA GLN A 439 -81.74 -68.00 4.15
C GLN A 439 -80.66 -67.29 3.32
N ARG A 440 -80.32 -66.04 3.65
CA ARG A 440 -79.38 -65.22 2.88
C ARG A 440 -78.35 -64.56 3.78
N THR A 441 -77.13 -64.41 3.28
CA THR A 441 -76.09 -63.57 3.87
C THR A 441 -75.51 -62.68 2.80
N THR A 442 -75.50 -61.38 3.06
CA THR A 442 -74.93 -60.38 2.15
C THR A 442 -73.46 -60.15 2.47
N TYR A 443 -72.61 -60.21 1.45
CA TYR A 443 -71.19 -59.90 1.47
C TYR A 443 -70.96 -58.66 0.62
N LYS A 444 -70.87 -57.48 1.24
CA LYS A 444 -70.63 -56.22 0.52
C LYS A 444 -69.12 -56.00 0.37
N LYS A 445 -68.68 -55.78 -0.87
CA LYS A 445 -67.28 -55.48 -1.21
C LYS A 445 -66.88 -54.19 -0.50
N THR A 446 -65.78 -54.27 0.23
CA THR A 446 -65.19 -53.17 1.00
C THR A 446 -63.66 -53.21 0.83
N ILE A 447 -62.98 -52.13 1.19
CA ILE A 447 -61.52 -52.07 1.18
C ILE A 447 -61.07 -52.10 2.63
N ASP A 448 -60.05 -52.89 2.96
CA ASP A 448 -59.43 -52.80 4.28
C ASP A 448 -58.72 -51.44 4.37
N THR A 449 -59.37 -50.49 5.04
CA THR A 449 -58.85 -49.14 5.27
C THR A 449 -57.91 -49.10 6.47
N VAL A 450 -57.89 -50.13 7.33
CA VAL A 450 -57.05 -50.20 8.52
C VAL A 450 -55.62 -50.59 8.14
N GLY A 451 -55.44 -51.37 7.07
CA GLY A 451 -54.15 -51.83 6.56
C GLY A 451 -53.52 -50.99 5.42
N CYS A 452 -54.17 -49.94 4.93
CA CYS A 452 -53.78 -49.23 3.69
C CYS A 452 -53.39 -47.76 3.85
N ASN A 453 -52.78 -47.46 4.99
CA ASN A 453 -52.15 -46.16 5.19
C ASN A 453 -50.80 -46.16 4.48
N TYR A 454 -50.59 -45.24 3.56
CA TYR A 454 -49.29 -45.02 2.94
C TYR A 454 -48.83 -43.60 3.19
N PHE A 455 -47.52 -43.43 3.23
CA PHE A 455 -46.92 -42.11 3.24
C PHE A 455 -45.61 -42.10 2.47
N LEU A 456 -45.35 -41.01 1.76
CA LEU A 456 -44.06 -40.69 1.20
C LEU A 456 -43.26 -39.93 2.24
N SER A 457 -41.99 -40.24 2.44
CA SER A 457 -41.09 -39.59 3.39
C SER A 457 -39.81 -39.17 2.70
N LEU A 458 -39.35 -37.94 2.98
CA LEU A 458 -38.02 -37.47 2.67
C LEU A 458 -37.12 -37.69 3.87
N GLN A 459 -36.09 -38.50 3.70
CA GLN A 459 -35.19 -38.91 4.79
C GLN A 459 -33.88 -38.13 4.73
N ASN A 460 -33.29 -37.89 5.90
CA ASN A 460 -32.01 -37.18 6.01
C ASN A 460 -30.84 -37.97 5.43
N ASP A 461 -31.06 -39.26 5.12
CA ASP A 461 -30.11 -40.12 4.43
C ASP A 461 -30.04 -39.84 2.92
N GLY A 462 -30.84 -38.92 2.39
CA GLY A 462 -30.85 -38.53 0.98
C GLY A 462 -31.91 -39.26 0.15
N ASN A 463 -32.70 -40.14 0.76
CA ASN A 463 -33.66 -40.97 0.06
C ASN A 463 -35.10 -40.45 0.16
N MET A 464 -35.88 -40.69 -0.90
CA MET A 464 -37.32 -40.49 -0.92
C MET A 464 -37.99 -41.86 -0.97
N CYS A 465 -38.80 -42.19 0.03
CA CYS A 465 -39.40 -43.52 0.17
C CYS A 465 -40.90 -43.44 0.36
N ILE A 466 -41.63 -44.43 -0.15
CA ILE A 466 -43.02 -44.69 0.19
C ILE A 466 -43.06 -45.85 1.17
N TYR A 467 -43.77 -45.67 2.27
CA TYR A 467 -43.98 -46.68 3.29
C TYR A 467 -45.46 -47.02 3.42
N LYS A 468 -45.73 -48.29 3.71
CA LYS A 468 -47.00 -48.77 4.26
C LYS A 468 -46.94 -48.63 5.79
N GLY A 469 -47.98 -48.04 6.39
CA GLY A 469 -48.09 -47.76 7.82
C GLY A 469 -48.37 -46.28 8.11
N MET A 470 -48.14 -45.87 9.35
CA MET A 470 -48.30 -44.47 9.78
C MET A 470 -46.94 -43.82 10.04
N PRO A 471 -46.75 -42.53 9.68
CA PRO A 471 -45.55 -41.78 10.02
C PRO A 471 -45.27 -41.83 11.53
N ASN A 472 -43.99 -41.85 11.93
CA ASN A 472 -43.53 -41.86 13.33
C ASN A 472 -43.97 -43.08 14.17
N THR A 473 -44.28 -44.21 13.53
CA THR A 473 -44.56 -45.48 14.21
C THR A 473 -43.49 -46.52 13.89
N SER A 474 -43.34 -47.53 14.74
CA SER A 474 -42.37 -48.62 14.53
C SER A 474 -42.81 -49.64 13.47
N ASN A 475 -44.10 -49.65 13.11
CA ASN A 475 -44.70 -50.67 12.24
C ASN A 475 -44.89 -50.11 10.83
N ILE A 476 -43.77 -49.82 10.15
CA ILE A 476 -43.77 -49.36 8.75
C ILE A 476 -43.03 -50.35 7.85
N THR A 477 -43.45 -50.48 6.60
CA THR A 477 -42.82 -51.35 5.59
C THR A 477 -42.52 -50.54 4.34
N ASN A 478 -41.29 -50.60 3.83
CA ASN A 478 -40.92 -49.91 2.59
C ASN A 478 -41.64 -50.54 1.39
N VAL A 479 -42.25 -49.69 0.56
CA VAL A 479 -42.98 -50.08 -0.65
C VAL A 479 -42.16 -49.73 -1.88
N TRP A 480 -41.60 -48.53 -1.89
CA TRP A 480 -40.78 -48.01 -2.99
C TRP A 480 -39.77 -47.00 -2.46
N SER A 481 -38.64 -46.87 -3.15
CA SER A 481 -37.58 -45.89 -2.84
C SER A 481 -36.98 -45.30 -4.11
N SER A 482 -36.57 -44.03 -4.07
CA SER A 482 -35.87 -43.35 -5.17
C SER A 482 -34.43 -43.86 -5.36
N ASN A 483 -33.88 -44.57 -4.37
CA ASN A 483 -32.49 -45.06 -4.34
C ASN A 483 -31.45 -43.93 -4.43
N THR A 484 -31.77 -42.78 -3.84
CA THR A 484 -30.89 -41.59 -3.80
C THR A 484 -30.12 -41.46 -2.48
N ASN A 485 -30.16 -42.51 -1.64
CA ASN A 485 -29.45 -42.57 -0.37
C ASN A 485 -27.95 -42.24 -0.53
N GLY A 486 -27.44 -41.33 0.30
CA GLY A 486 -26.06 -40.85 0.31
C GLY A 486 -25.71 -39.81 -0.74
N GLN A 487 -26.68 -39.37 -1.56
CA GLN A 487 -26.45 -38.37 -2.63
C GLN A 487 -26.80 -36.94 -2.23
N GLN A 488 -27.38 -36.74 -1.04
CA GLN A 488 -27.62 -35.42 -0.47
C GLN A 488 -26.31 -34.67 -0.22
N ARG A 489 -26.35 -33.36 -0.37
CA ARG A 489 -25.22 -32.45 -0.30
C ARG A 489 -25.39 -31.49 0.88
N GLU A 490 -25.56 -30.20 0.62
CA GLU A 490 -25.71 -29.18 1.66
C GLU A 490 -27.15 -29.09 2.18
N LYS A 491 -27.28 -28.60 3.42
CA LYS A 491 -28.56 -28.29 4.04
C LYS A 491 -28.95 -26.86 3.71
N ASN A 492 -30.21 -26.65 3.36
CA ASN A 492 -30.79 -25.34 3.11
C ASN A 492 -31.85 -25.00 4.16
N VAL A 493 -31.53 -24.04 5.02
CA VAL A 493 -32.42 -23.58 6.12
C VAL A 493 -33.70 -22.89 5.63
N ASN A 494 -33.79 -22.58 4.34
CA ASN A 494 -35.01 -22.08 3.72
C ASN A 494 -35.97 -23.20 3.33
N PHE A 495 -35.49 -24.44 3.19
CA PHE A 495 -36.29 -25.62 2.86
C PHE A 495 -36.29 -26.59 4.04
N VAL A 496 -36.91 -26.16 5.13
CA VAL A 496 -37.20 -27.01 6.30
C VAL A 496 -38.70 -27.27 6.37
N PRO A 497 -39.15 -28.38 7.01
CA PRO A 497 -40.54 -28.78 6.96
C PRO A 497 -41.52 -27.72 7.43
N GLU A 498 -41.15 -26.89 8.41
CA GLU A 498 -41.97 -25.81 8.96
C GLU A 498 -42.38 -24.75 7.92
N LYS A 499 -41.62 -24.64 6.82
CA LYS A 499 -41.88 -23.72 5.70
C LYS A 499 -42.55 -24.41 4.50
N SER A 500 -42.67 -25.73 4.54
CA SER A 500 -43.28 -26.53 3.46
C SER A 500 -44.81 -26.50 3.51
N LYS A 501 -45.48 -27.01 2.47
CA LYS A 501 -46.96 -27.01 2.36
C LYS A 501 -47.67 -27.58 3.59
N TYR A 502 -47.13 -28.66 4.17
CA TYR A 502 -47.78 -29.40 5.25
C TYR A 502 -47.05 -29.31 6.59
N GLY A 503 -45.97 -28.53 6.70
CA GLY A 503 -45.24 -28.42 7.96
C GLY A 503 -44.46 -29.68 8.36
N MET A 504 -44.32 -30.67 7.46
CA MET A 504 -43.85 -32.03 7.79
C MET A 504 -43.00 -32.65 6.67
N PRO A 505 -42.06 -33.57 6.99
CA PRO A 505 -41.14 -34.15 6.00
C PRO A 505 -41.75 -35.35 5.23
N PHE A 506 -43.07 -35.46 5.21
CA PHE A 506 -43.79 -36.56 4.57
C PHE A 506 -45.13 -36.11 3.99
N LEU A 507 -45.61 -36.83 2.97
CA LEU A 507 -46.97 -36.75 2.43
C LEU A 507 -47.74 -38.01 2.82
N LYS A 508 -48.96 -37.84 3.32
CA LYS A 508 -49.88 -38.95 3.59
C LYS A 508 -50.72 -39.26 2.33
N THR A 509 -51.35 -40.42 2.33
CA THR A 509 -52.38 -40.79 1.35
C THR A 509 -53.39 -39.64 1.13
N ASP A 510 -53.75 -39.44 -0.14
CA ASP A 510 -54.67 -38.40 -0.63
C ASP A 510 -54.17 -36.94 -0.49
N GLN A 511 -52.99 -36.71 0.09
CA GLN A 511 -52.38 -35.37 0.08
C GLN A 511 -51.71 -35.08 -1.26
N ILE A 512 -51.95 -33.87 -1.77
CA ILE A 512 -51.47 -33.43 -3.08
C ILE A 512 -50.38 -32.36 -2.99
N LEU A 513 -49.47 -32.33 -3.96
CA LEU A 513 -48.63 -31.17 -4.28
C LEU A 513 -49.11 -30.62 -5.62
N ASN A 514 -49.70 -29.42 -5.62
CA ASN A 514 -49.97 -28.69 -6.86
C ASN A 514 -48.68 -28.07 -7.37
N LYS A 515 -48.67 -27.57 -8.60
CA LYS A 515 -47.56 -26.75 -9.12
C LYS A 515 -47.16 -25.64 -8.13
N GLY A 516 -45.87 -25.53 -7.87
CA GLY A 516 -45.26 -24.64 -6.88
C GLY A 516 -45.15 -25.25 -5.47
N ASP A 517 -46.00 -26.21 -5.11
CA ASP A 517 -46.00 -26.82 -3.79
C ASP A 517 -44.79 -27.75 -3.59
N TRP A 518 -44.31 -27.82 -2.34
CA TRP A 518 -43.16 -28.63 -1.99
C TRP A 518 -43.22 -29.16 -0.55
N ILE A 519 -42.42 -30.20 -0.30
CA ILE A 519 -42.02 -30.72 1.03
C ILE A 519 -40.49 -30.92 1.07
N SER A 520 -39.91 -31.01 2.28
CA SER A 520 -38.46 -31.16 2.47
C SER A 520 -38.11 -32.28 3.45
N SER A 521 -36.84 -32.71 3.49
CA SER A 521 -36.35 -33.53 4.61
C SER A 521 -36.35 -32.73 5.92
N MET A 522 -36.24 -33.43 7.06
CA MET A 522 -36.26 -32.79 8.38
C MET A 522 -35.10 -31.81 8.58
N ASP A 523 -33.94 -32.10 8.01
CA ASP A 523 -32.75 -31.24 8.13
C ASP A 523 -32.56 -30.28 6.95
N GLY A 524 -33.50 -30.25 6.00
CA GLY A 524 -33.48 -29.41 4.82
C GLY A 524 -32.39 -29.74 3.79
N SER A 525 -31.86 -30.97 3.82
CA SER A 525 -30.96 -31.48 2.78
C SER A 525 -31.67 -31.87 1.49
N LEU A 526 -32.98 -32.15 1.52
CA LEU A 526 -33.79 -32.53 0.37
C LEU A 526 -35.02 -31.63 0.19
N LEU A 527 -35.46 -31.49 -1.05
CA LEU A 527 -36.69 -30.82 -1.46
C LEU A 527 -37.39 -31.64 -2.54
N LEU A 528 -38.65 -32.02 -2.32
CA LEU A 528 -39.52 -32.54 -3.37
C LEU A 528 -40.51 -31.44 -3.76
N GLN A 529 -40.44 -30.99 -5.00
CA GLN A 529 -41.28 -29.90 -5.51
C GLN A 529 -41.98 -30.29 -6.81
N MET A 530 -43.26 -29.97 -6.90
CA MET A 530 -44.00 -30.02 -8.15
C MET A 530 -43.74 -28.73 -8.91
N MET A 531 -42.96 -28.79 -9.98
CA MET A 531 -42.52 -27.64 -10.75
C MET A 531 -43.64 -27.09 -11.66
N ASP A 532 -43.57 -25.80 -12.00
CA ASP A 532 -44.57 -25.15 -12.88
C ASP A 532 -44.57 -25.73 -14.30
N ASP A 533 -43.41 -26.21 -14.76
CA ASP A 533 -43.25 -26.89 -16.04
C ASP A 533 -43.84 -28.31 -16.07
N GLY A 534 -44.43 -28.77 -14.96
CA GLY A 534 -45.11 -30.04 -14.85
C GLY A 534 -44.22 -31.21 -14.43
N ASP A 535 -42.96 -31.01 -14.06
CA ASP A 535 -42.14 -32.08 -13.51
C ASP A 535 -42.18 -32.12 -11.98
N LEU A 536 -42.28 -33.31 -11.38
CA LEU A 536 -42.05 -33.52 -9.96
C LEU A 536 -40.59 -33.90 -9.76
N VAL A 537 -39.84 -33.09 -9.00
CA VAL A 537 -38.39 -33.24 -8.88
C VAL A 537 -37.96 -33.28 -7.42
N LEU A 538 -37.09 -34.26 -7.10
CA LEU A 538 -36.36 -34.33 -5.85
C LEU A 538 -35.00 -33.65 -6.02
N TYR A 539 -34.76 -32.59 -5.26
CA TYR A 539 -33.51 -31.83 -5.27
C TYR A 539 -32.72 -32.03 -3.99
N THR A 540 -31.40 -31.89 -4.12
CA THR A 540 -30.47 -31.51 -3.03
C THR A 540 -29.85 -30.15 -3.35
N PHE A 541 -29.17 -29.55 -2.36
CA PHE A 541 -28.57 -28.22 -2.51
C PHE A 541 -27.04 -28.25 -2.52
N GLU A 542 -26.44 -27.33 -3.26
CA GLU A 542 -25.00 -27.03 -3.20
C GLU A 542 -24.84 -25.50 -3.17
N SER A 543 -23.79 -24.97 -2.54
CA SER A 543 -23.47 -23.55 -2.64
C SER A 543 -23.43 -23.09 -4.10
N ASN A 544 -24.12 -22.00 -4.44
CA ASN A 544 -24.02 -21.40 -5.78
C ASN A 544 -22.69 -20.63 -5.97
N CYS A 545 -21.83 -20.60 -4.96
CA CYS A 545 -20.46 -20.12 -5.06
C CYS A 545 -19.47 -21.28 -5.11
N THR A 546 -18.57 -21.25 -6.08
CA THR A 546 -17.56 -22.27 -6.32
C THR A 546 -16.19 -21.75 -5.89
N LYS A 547 -15.43 -22.58 -5.18
CA LYS A 547 -14.05 -22.28 -4.82
C LYS A 547 -13.12 -22.54 -6.00
N ASN A 548 -12.27 -21.59 -6.35
CA ASN A 548 -11.23 -21.76 -7.34
C ASN A 548 -10.10 -22.64 -6.79
N ASN A 549 -9.93 -23.83 -7.38
CA ASN A 549 -8.86 -24.75 -7.02
C ASN A 549 -7.63 -24.65 -7.94
N GLY A 550 -7.61 -23.68 -8.88
CA GLY A 550 -6.45 -23.42 -9.75
C GLY A 550 -5.27 -22.79 -8.99
N GLY A 551 -4.04 -23.06 -9.41
CA GLY A 551 -2.84 -22.37 -8.90
C GLY A 551 -2.76 -20.92 -9.40
N GLY A 552 -2.21 -20.01 -8.59
CA GLY A 552 -2.05 -18.57 -8.91
C GLY A 552 -2.52 -17.63 -7.80
N THR A 553 -2.55 -16.33 -8.06
CA THR A 553 -2.96 -15.27 -7.11
C THR A 553 -4.45 -15.31 -6.72
N SER A 554 -5.27 -16.05 -7.46
CA SER A 554 -6.69 -16.25 -7.19
C SER A 554 -7.03 -17.66 -6.67
N ALA A 555 -6.00 -18.44 -6.30
CA ALA A 555 -6.16 -19.76 -5.72
C ALA A 555 -6.91 -19.65 -4.39
N ASN A 556 -7.90 -20.52 -4.17
CA ASN A 556 -8.76 -20.58 -2.98
C ASN A 556 -9.84 -19.51 -2.82
N ASN A 557 -9.98 -18.56 -3.76
CA ASN A 557 -11.09 -17.61 -3.73
C ASN A 557 -12.39 -18.26 -4.22
N TYR A 558 -13.51 -17.94 -3.59
CA TYR A 558 -14.87 -18.25 -4.03
C TYR A 558 -15.36 -17.25 -5.08
N TYR A 559 -16.00 -17.79 -6.11
CA TYR A 559 -16.69 -17.07 -7.17
C TYR A 559 -18.16 -17.43 -7.19
N GLY A 560 -19.02 -16.47 -7.49
CA GLY A 560 -20.45 -16.68 -7.59
C GLY A 560 -20.87 -17.19 -8.96
N GLY A 561 -21.83 -18.10 -8.98
CA GLY A 561 -22.67 -18.35 -10.15
C GLY A 561 -23.57 -17.16 -10.47
N GLU A 562 -24.52 -17.37 -11.39
CA GLU A 562 -25.55 -16.38 -11.70
C GLU A 562 -26.35 -16.04 -10.44
N LEU A 563 -26.50 -14.74 -10.15
CA LEU A 563 -27.21 -14.21 -8.98
C LEU A 563 -26.71 -14.73 -7.62
N ALA A 564 -25.42 -15.03 -7.50
CA ALA A 564 -24.79 -15.38 -6.25
C ALA A 564 -23.59 -14.47 -5.94
N ASN A 565 -23.64 -13.81 -4.80
CA ASN A 565 -22.58 -12.94 -4.31
C ASN A 565 -21.71 -13.68 -3.28
N PRO A 566 -20.50 -14.12 -3.64
CA PRO A 566 -19.50 -14.54 -2.64
C PRO A 566 -19.02 -13.27 -1.93
N LEU A 567 -19.54 -13.02 -0.74
CA LEU A 567 -19.28 -11.79 0.00
C LEU A 567 -17.92 -11.86 0.69
N TYR A 568 -17.09 -10.85 0.44
CA TYR A 568 -15.82 -10.64 1.11
C TYR A 568 -15.85 -9.34 1.93
N ASP A 569 -15.21 -9.37 3.09
CA ASP A 569 -15.03 -8.23 4.00
C ASP A 569 -13.57 -7.76 3.93
N LEU A 570 -13.33 -6.49 3.58
CA LEU A 570 -12.00 -5.88 3.57
C LEU A 570 -11.46 -5.60 4.99
N GLU A 571 -12.27 -5.77 6.03
CA GLU A 571 -12.06 -5.36 7.43
C GLU A 571 -11.93 -3.85 7.66
N GLN A 572 -11.50 -3.09 6.65
CA GLN A 572 -11.20 -1.67 6.71
C GLN A 572 -11.68 -0.97 5.43
N VAL A 573 -11.99 0.33 5.55
CA VAL A 573 -12.49 1.16 4.45
C VAL A 573 -11.62 2.40 4.31
N GLY A 574 -11.03 2.59 3.13
CA GLY A 574 -10.18 3.74 2.85
C GLY A 574 -10.92 5.07 3.01
N ILE A 575 -10.18 6.11 3.40
CA ILE A 575 -10.70 7.43 3.76
C ILE A 575 -10.31 8.43 2.67
N GLN A 576 -11.25 8.69 1.76
CA GLN A 576 -11.01 9.52 0.58
C GLN A 576 -10.52 10.95 0.90
N SER A 577 -10.92 11.52 2.05
CA SER A 577 -10.50 12.86 2.48
C SER A 577 -9.00 12.94 2.81
N ASN A 578 -8.38 11.82 3.15
CA ASN A 578 -6.96 11.73 3.50
C ASN A 578 -6.07 11.62 2.26
N MET A 579 -6.61 11.28 1.09
CA MET A 579 -5.82 11.15 -0.14
C MET A 579 -5.09 12.44 -0.49
N GLY A 580 -3.81 12.36 -0.85
CA GLY A 580 -3.00 13.52 -1.25
C GLY A 580 -2.63 14.47 -0.11
N GLN A 581 -2.79 14.05 1.14
CA GLN A 581 -2.28 14.77 2.32
C GLN A 581 -0.80 14.49 2.51
N LEU A 582 -0.06 15.52 2.94
CA LEU A 582 1.34 15.42 3.33
C LEU A 582 1.44 15.70 4.84
N ALA A 583 2.18 14.88 5.57
CA ALA A 583 2.38 15.05 7.00
C ALA A 583 3.80 14.67 7.44
N PHE A 584 4.16 15.05 8.66
CA PHE A 584 5.36 14.57 9.35
C PHE A 584 4.95 13.70 10.54
N ILE A 585 5.65 12.60 10.74
CA ILE A 585 5.50 11.76 11.92
C ILE A 585 6.63 12.10 12.89
N ASP A 586 6.27 12.58 14.07
CA ASP A 586 7.25 13.00 15.08
C ASP A 586 7.92 11.79 15.78
N PRO A 587 8.95 12.01 16.63
CA PRO A 587 9.61 10.92 17.35
C PRO A 587 8.69 10.10 18.26
N ASN A 588 7.55 10.64 18.69
CA ASN A 588 6.56 9.97 19.54
C ASN A 588 5.42 9.34 18.70
N SER A 589 5.61 9.20 17.39
CA SER A 589 4.63 8.64 16.44
C SER A 589 3.35 9.48 16.33
N GLN A 590 3.43 10.79 16.57
CA GLN A 590 2.31 11.71 16.34
C GLN A 590 2.37 12.31 14.93
N LEU A 591 1.21 12.41 14.29
CA LEU A 591 1.07 12.97 12.96
C LEU A 591 0.77 14.46 13.00
N HIS A 592 1.54 15.21 12.20
CA HIS A 592 1.37 16.63 12.00
C HIS A 592 1.15 16.90 10.52
N ALA A 593 -0.04 17.37 10.14
CA ALA A 593 -0.33 17.67 8.74
C ALA A 593 0.40 18.96 8.30
N TYR A 594 0.91 18.97 7.08
CA TYR A 594 1.37 20.21 6.45
C TYR A 594 0.17 21.03 5.98
N PRO A 595 0.15 22.36 6.22
CA PRO A 595 -0.88 23.21 5.64
C PRO A 595 -0.76 23.23 4.11
N ALA A 596 -1.89 23.34 3.41
CA ALA A 596 -1.89 23.38 1.94
C ALA A 596 -0.98 24.48 1.36
N SER A 597 -0.85 25.60 2.08
CA SER A 597 0.03 26.73 1.74
C SER A 597 1.53 26.41 1.78
N ASN A 598 1.95 25.31 2.43
CA ASN A 598 3.33 24.85 2.45
C ASN A 598 3.52 23.55 1.65
N THR A 599 2.63 23.26 0.70
CA THR A 599 2.74 22.08 -0.16
C THR A 599 2.67 22.47 -1.63
N ARG A 600 3.37 21.73 -2.48
CA ARG A 600 3.30 21.81 -3.93
C ARG A 600 3.41 20.42 -4.55
N PHE A 601 3.03 20.27 -5.81
CA PHE A 601 3.31 19.05 -6.54
C PHE A 601 4.81 18.87 -6.75
N SER A 602 5.27 17.63 -6.66
CA SER A 602 6.62 17.20 -6.98
C SER A 602 6.68 16.65 -8.41
N ASP A 603 7.86 16.32 -8.91
CA ASP A 603 8.00 15.66 -10.22
C ASP A 603 7.94 14.13 -10.13
N THR A 604 7.58 13.58 -8.96
CA THR A 604 7.40 12.13 -8.76
C THR A 604 5.92 11.75 -8.85
N TYR A 605 5.70 10.50 -9.27
CA TYR A 605 4.36 9.96 -9.51
C TYR A 605 4.22 8.60 -8.87
N SER A 606 3.10 8.41 -8.19
CA SER A 606 2.63 7.12 -7.71
C SER A 606 1.65 6.54 -8.71
N ARG A 607 1.93 5.35 -9.25
CA ARG A 607 0.93 4.57 -9.98
C ARG A 607 -0.11 4.13 -8.96
N ILE A 608 -1.34 4.62 -9.08
CA ILE A 608 -2.40 4.18 -8.18
C ILE A 608 -2.66 2.70 -8.45
N LEU A 609 -2.84 2.34 -9.73
CA LEU A 609 -3.28 1.01 -10.13
C LEU A 609 -2.87 0.65 -11.56
N GLU A 610 -2.64 -0.64 -11.77
CA GLU A 610 -2.41 -1.23 -13.09
C GLU A 610 -3.76 -1.54 -13.75
N ASN A 611 -3.88 -1.33 -15.07
CA ASN A 611 -5.10 -1.61 -15.83
C ASN A 611 -6.34 -0.88 -15.30
N THR A 612 -6.21 0.38 -14.90
CA THR A 612 -7.33 1.24 -14.49
C THR A 612 -7.24 2.64 -15.08
N LYS A 613 -8.41 3.17 -15.42
CA LYS A 613 -8.64 4.50 -15.95
C LYS A 613 -9.40 5.34 -14.94
N LEU A 614 -8.86 6.51 -14.60
CA LEU A 614 -9.62 7.56 -13.93
C LEU A 614 -10.55 8.26 -14.94
N ILE A 615 -11.85 8.27 -14.67
CA ILE A 615 -12.86 8.95 -15.50
C ILE A 615 -12.94 10.44 -15.13
N GLY A 616 -13.00 11.30 -16.15
CA GLY A 616 -13.19 12.74 -15.99
C GLY A 616 -11.93 13.47 -15.49
N ASN A 617 -12.11 14.73 -15.08
CA ASN A 617 -11.05 15.63 -14.60
C ASN A 617 -9.90 15.81 -15.62
N ASP A 618 -10.19 15.65 -16.91
CA ASP A 618 -9.24 15.87 -17.99
C ASP A 618 -8.92 17.37 -18.06
N ILE A 619 -7.64 17.71 -18.16
CA ILE A 619 -7.23 19.08 -18.42
C ILE A 619 -7.56 19.40 -19.89
N PRO A 620 -8.44 20.37 -20.18
CA PRO A 620 -8.84 20.69 -21.54
C PRO A 620 -7.62 20.99 -22.44
N GLY A 621 -7.52 20.29 -23.56
CA GLY A 621 -6.45 20.49 -24.55
C GLY A 621 -5.07 19.94 -24.16
N ALA A 622 -4.92 19.28 -23.01
CA ALA A 622 -3.64 18.73 -22.57
C ALA A 622 -3.40 17.27 -23.02
N MET A 623 -4.42 16.61 -23.58
CA MET A 623 -4.32 15.25 -24.10
C MET A 623 -3.44 15.21 -25.36
N PHE A 624 -2.57 14.21 -25.48
CA PHE A 624 -1.77 13.98 -26.67
C PHE A 624 -1.56 12.49 -26.93
N SER A 625 -1.50 12.11 -28.20
CA SER A 625 -1.20 10.76 -28.67
C SER A 625 0.29 10.59 -28.96
N ASP A 626 0.69 9.37 -29.32
CA ASP A 626 2.08 8.98 -29.66
C ASP A 626 3.07 9.16 -28.49
N SER A 627 2.60 9.01 -27.25
CA SER A 627 3.47 9.12 -26.06
C SER A 627 4.32 7.86 -25.92
N PRO A 628 5.64 7.90 -26.19
CA PRO A 628 6.47 6.70 -26.29
C PRO A 628 6.57 5.93 -24.97
N ASP A 629 6.39 6.64 -23.85
CA ASP A 629 6.50 6.09 -22.50
C ASP A 629 5.71 6.93 -21.49
N VAL A 630 5.71 6.47 -20.24
CA VAL A 630 5.14 7.15 -19.08
C VAL A 630 5.91 8.44 -18.75
N GLU A 631 7.22 8.50 -19.03
CA GLU A 631 8.07 9.67 -18.72
C GLU A 631 7.65 10.91 -19.52
N SER A 632 7.20 10.70 -20.76
CA SER A 632 6.64 11.74 -21.63
C SER A 632 5.36 12.34 -21.04
N CYS A 633 4.50 11.50 -20.43
CA CYS A 633 3.34 11.96 -19.67
C CYS A 633 3.73 12.76 -18.43
N MET A 634 4.69 12.27 -17.64
CA MET A 634 5.20 12.97 -16.47
C MET A 634 5.72 14.35 -16.85
N SER A 635 6.49 14.45 -17.93
CA SER A 635 7.02 15.71 -18.45
C SER A 635 5.94 16.69 -18.88
N ALA A 636 4.87 16.21 -19.54
CA ALA A 636 3.75 17.05 -19.94
C ALA A 636 2.96 17.55 -18.71
N CYS A 637 2.71 16.68 -17.74
CA CYS A 637 2.02 17.02 -16.50
C CYS A 637 2.87 17.98 -15.64
N ASN A 638 4.19 17.79 -15.57
CA ASN A 638 5.10 18.66 -14.81
C ASN A 638 5.10 20.11 -15.29
N LYS A 639 4.87 20.35 -16.58
CA LYS A 639 4.76 21.69 -17.18
C LYS A 639 3.46 22.43 -16.83
N ASN A 640 2.47 21.73 -16.26
CA ASN A 640 1.19 22.31 -15.90
C ASN A 640 1.02 22.28 -14.38
N GLU A 641 0.98 23.47 -13.75
CA GLU A 641 0.85 23.60 -12.29
C GLU A 641 -0.46 23.03 -11.73
N ASN A 642 -1.50 22.93 -12.57
CA ASN A 642 -2.79 22.34 -12.20
C ASN A 642 -2.83 20.83 -12.40
N CYS A 643 -1.79 20.23 -12.97
CA CYS A 643 -1.76 18.79 -13.24
C CYS A 643 -1.35 18.01 -12.00
N SER A 644 -2.27 17.18 -11.51
CA SER A 644 -2.09 16.34 -10.32
C SER A 644 -1.87 14.87 -10.66
N GLY A 645 -1.80 14.52 -11.94
CA GLY A 645 -1.70 13.16 -12.40
C GLY A 645 -2.06 13.02 -13.88
N PHE A 646 -2.05 11.80 -14.39
CA PHE A 646 -2.45 11.50 -15.77
C PHE A 646 -2.92 10.07 -15.90
N VAL A 647 -3.67 9.80 -16.97
CA VAL A 647 -3.95 8.46 -17.46
C VAL A 647 -3.05 8.18 -18.66
N TYR A 648 -2.39 7.03 -18.66
CA TYR A 648 -1.59 6.51 -19.77
C TYR A 648 -2.31 5.32 -20.38
N ASP A 649 -2.83 5.48 -21.59
CA ASP A 649 -3.66 4.52 -22.32
C ASP A 649 -2.87 3.92 -23.48
N THR A 650 -2.62 2.61 -23.46
CA THR A 650 -1.89 1.88 -24.51
C THR A 650 -2.80 1.00 -25.36
N THR A 651 -4.12 1.19 -25.30
CA THR A 651 -5.10 0.33 -26.01
C THR A 651 -5.30 0.71 -27.47
N GLY A 652 -5.00 1.96 -27.82
CA GLY A 652 -5.08 2.45 -29.20
C GLY A 652 -3.92 1.98 -30.08
N GLN A 653 -3.96 2.31 -31.37
CA GLN A 653 -2.82 2.11 -32.28
C GLN A 653 -1.57 2.85 -31.81
N THR A 654 -1.77 3.97 -31.12
CA THR A 654 -0.72 4.72 -30.45
C THR A 654 -1.13 5.04 -29.01
N SER A 655 -0.14 5.05 -28.13
CA SER A 655 -0.31 5.34 -26.71
C SER A 655 -0.72 6.80 -26.50
N THR A 656 -1.74 7.00 -25.68
CA THR A 656 -2.32 8.32 -25.41
C THR A 656 -2.10 8.71 -23.96
N CYS A 657 -1.69 9.96 -23.76
CA CYS A 657 -1.57 10.57 -22.45
C CYS A 657 -2.73 11.52 -22.19
N ILE A 658 -3.36 11.40 -21.02
CA ILE A 658 -4.51 12.21 -20.62
C ILE A 658 -4.22 12.86 -19.26
N PRO A 659 -3.59 14.05 -19.23
CA PRO A 659 -3.34 14.80 -17.99
C PRO A 659 -4.62 15.17 -17.23
N LYS A 660 -4.56 15.10 -15.89
CA LYS A 660 -5.69 15.28 -14.98
C LYS A 660 -5.49 16.48 -14.06
N ASP A 661 -6.55 17.25 -13.83
CA ASP A 661 -6.56 18.47 -13.03
C ASP A 661 -6.36 18.21 -11.52
N ASN A 662 -6.44 19.25 -10.67
CA ASN A 662 -6.12 19.20 -9.23
C ASN A 662 -7.01 18.28 -8.37
N LYS A 663 -7.90 17.49 -8.98
CA LYS A 663 -8.71 16.46 -8.32
C LYS A 663 -8.52 15.14 -9.06
N PRO A 664 -7.45 14.37 -8.83
CA PRO A 664 -7.36 13.01 -9.34
C PRO A 664 -8.20 12.07 -8.45
N ARG A 665 -9.37 12.56 -8.01
CA ARG A 665 -10.35 11.88 -7.17
C ARG A 665 -11.60 11.77 -8.04
N GLY A 666 -11.85 10.58 -8.53
CA GLY A 666 -12.96 10.30 -9.44
C GLY A 666 -13.25 8.81 -9.47
N MET A 667 -14.24 8.41 -10.25
CA MET A 667 -14.53 7.00 -10.45
C MET A 667 -13.40 6.38 -11.25
N TYR A 668 -12.74 5.38 -10.68
CA TYR A 668 -11.83 4.52 -11.42
C TYR A 668 -12.67 3.44 -12.10
N THR A 669 -12.24 3.03 -13.29
CA THR A 669 -12.78 1.87 -13.99
C THR A 669 -11.62 1.04 -14.50
N PRO A 670 -11.64 -0.28 -14.32
CA PRO A 670 -10.67 -1.14 -14.99
C PRO A 670 -10.65 -0.92 -16.50
N ALA A 671 -9.45 -0.95 -17.05
CA ALA A 671 -9.21 -0.80 -18.47
C ALA A 671 -7.85 -1.41 -18.74
N THR A 672 -7.85 -2.65 -19.25
CA THR A 672 -6.63 -3.38 -19.61
C THR A 672 -5.79 -2.53 -20.56
N GLY A 673 -4.51 -2.34 -20.26
CA GLY A 673 -3.62 -1.47 -21.03
C GLY A 673 -3.72 0.03 -20.67
N VAL A 674 -4.50 0.40 -19.66
CA VAL A 674 -4.63 1.79 -19.21
C VAL A 674 -4.18 1.92 -17.77
N ASN A 675 -3.39 2.93 -17.44
CA ASN A 675 -2.83 3.09 -16.09
C ASN A 675 -3.00 4.53 -15.59
N THR A 676 -3.40 4.70 -14.34
CA THR A 676 -3.55 6.01 -13.71
C THR A 676 -2.39 6.30 -12.76
N TYR A 677 -1.76 7.46 -12.95
CA TYR A 677 -0.66 7.96 -12.14
C TYR A 677 -1.08 9.24 -11.44
N VAL A 678 -0.81 9.34 -10.13
CA VAL A 678 -1.01 10.56 -9.34
C VAL A 678 0.33 11.17 -8.98
N ARG A 679 0.40 12.48 -9.11
CA ARG A 679 1.57 13.29 -8.83
C ARG A 679 1.70 13.48 -7.32
N ASP A 680 2.85 13.11 -6.78
CA ASP A 680 3.09 13.21 -5.34
C ASP A 680 3.26 14.68 -4.93
N LYS A 681 3.05 14.97 -3.64
CA LYS A 681 3.32 16.30 -3.08
C LYS A 681 4.62 16.35 -2.30
N THR A 682 5.21 17.54 -2.29
CA THR A 682 6.36 17.91 -1.48
C THR A 682 6.10 19.26 -0.78
N PHE A 683 6.92 19.60 0.21
CA PHE A 683 6.85 20.87 0.91
C PHE A 683 7.46 22.01 0.08
N ILE A 684 7.01 23.24 0.31
CA ILE A 684 7.63 24.43 -0.29
C ILE A 684 8.88 24.80 0.52
N GLU A 685 8.71 24.93 1.83
CA GLU A 685 9.78 25.15 2.80
C GLU A 685 9.83 23.98 3.79
N LEU A 686 11.00 23.35 3.89
CA LEU A 686 11.27 22.27 4.84
C LEU A 686 11.48 22.87 6.24
N PRO A 687 10.69 22.48 7.25
CA PRO A 687 10.95 22.90 8.62
C PRO A 687 12.33 22.48 9.10
N HIS A 688 12.95 23.34 9.90
CA HIS A 688 14.29 23.09 10.41
C HIS A 688 14.34 21.79 11.24
N GLY A 689 15.32 20.93 10.97
CA GLY A 689 15.52 19.67 11.70
C GLY A 689 14.72 18.48 11.18
N ILE A 690 13.93 18.65 10.11
CA ILE A 690 13.20 17.57 9.43
C ILE A 690 13.96 17.15 8.17
N TYR A 691 13.99 15.84 7.88
CA TYR A 691 14.60 15.31 6.65
C TYR A 691 13.68 15.56 5.44
N ASN A 692 14.25 15.70 4.24
CA ASN A 692 13.48 15.99 3.03
C ASN A 692 12.79 14.76 2.40
N THR A 693 13.06 13.56 2.91
CA THR A 693 12.47 12.32 2.39
C THR A 693 10.98 12.25 2.71
N VAL A 694 10.20 11.81 1.73
CA VAL A 694 8.75 11.57 1.83
C VAL A 694 8.50 10.09 1.56
N ASN A 695 7.80 9.43 2.48
CA ASN A 695 7.40 8.03 2.34
C ASN A 695 5.92 7.94 1.97
N ASN A 696 5.57 7.04 1.08
CA ASN A 696 4.18 6.84 0.70
C ASN A 696 3.47 5.94 1.72
N ILE A 697 2.28 6.35 2.15
CA ILE A 697 1.40 5.59 3.04
C ILE A 697 -0.03 5.57 2.49
N ASP A 698 -0.86 4.68 3.03
CA ASP A 698 -2.29 4.66 2.70
C ASP A 698 -3.11 5.56 3.64
N SER A 699 -4.38 5.74 3.29
CA SER A 699 -5.30 6.61 4.03
C SER A 699 -5.66 6.08 5.43
N ILE A 700 -5.57 4.77 5.64
CA ILE A 700 -5.86 4.11 6.92
C ILE A 700 -4.71 4.34 7.89
N GLN A 701 -3.48 4.11 7.45
CA GLN A 701 -2.28 4.37 8.23
C GLN A 701 -2.20 5.87 8.58
N TYR A 702 -2.51 6.76 7.64
CA TYR A 702 -2.59 8.18 7.93
C TYR A 702 -3.61 8.49 9.03
N GLU A 703 -4.80 7.89 8.95
CA GLU A 703 -5.86 8.13 9.93
C GLU A 703 -5.47 7.65 11.33
N ASN A 704 -4.83 6.49 11.39
CA ASN A 704 -4.52 5.79 12.64
C ASN A 704 -3.29 6.32 13.39
N TYR A 705 -2.54 7.28 12.84
CA TYR A 705 -1.61 8.03 13.68
C TYR A 705 -2.35 8.97 14.64
N VAL A 706 -1.90 9.01 15.89
CA VAL A 706 -2.35 10.00 16.87
C VAL A 706 -2.06 11.39 16.33
N LYS A 707 -3.08 12.24 16.20
CA LYS A 707 -2.89 13.61 15.68
C LYS A 707 -2.20 14.46 16.74
N GLY A 708 -1.11 15.13 16.36
CA GLY A 708 -0.40 16.04 17.24
C GLY A 708 -1.05 17.43 17.32
N ASN A 709 -0.73 18.18 18.38
CA ASN A 709 -1.45 19.40 18.74
C ASN A 709 -1.14 20.65 17.89
N ASN A 710 -0.25 20.58 16.90
CA ASN A 710 0.17 21.75 16.13
C ASN A 710 0.32 21.43 14.63
N ASN A 711 -0.12 22.36 13.78
CA ASN A 711 0.28 22.40 12.37
C ASN A 711 1.79 22.65 12.29
N ILE A 712 2.46 21.96 11.38
CA ILE A 712 3.90 22.13 11.17
C ILE A 712 4.14 23.53 10.58
N ASP A 713 4.89 24.36 11.29
CA ASP A 713 5.50 25.58 10.77
C ASP A 713 7.01 25.38 10.55
N VAL A 714 7.69 26.39 10.00
CA VAL A 714 9.14 26.34 9.72
C VAL A 714 10.00 26.08 10.98
N ASN A 715 9.47 26.30 12.18
CA ASN A 715 10.16 26.18 13.46
C ASN A 715 9.88 24.86 14.20
N TYR A 716 9.03 23.98 13.66
CA TYR A 716 8.53 22.79 14.33
C TYR A 716 9.63 21.86 14.88
N GLY A 717 10.66 21.55 14.06
CA GLY A 717 11.76 20.67 14.47
C GLY A 717 12.79 21.32 15.41
N LEU A 718 12.59 22.58 15.83
CA LEU A 718 13.44 23.28 16.80
C LEU A 718 12.91 23.20 18.23
N THR A 719 11.81 22.49 18.50
CA THR A 719 11.11 22.46 19.81
C THR A 719 11.96 22.00 21.00
N ASN A 720 13.07 21.29 20.79
CA ASN A 720 13.99 20.83 21.86
C ASN A 720 15.21 21.74 22.10
N ILE A 721 15.32 22.89 21.41
CA ILE A 721 16.40 23.85 21.63
C ILE A 721 15.92 24.91 22.62
N SER A 722 16.70 25.23 23.67
CA SER A 722 16.32 26.30 24.61
C SER A 722 16.13 27.62 23.86
N SER A 723 15.20 28.48 24.31
CA SER A 723 14.95 29.80 23.71
C SER A 723 16.23 30.64 23.59
N VAL A 724 17.19 30.43 24.49
CA VAL A 724 18.52 31.04 24.49
C VAL A 724 19.39 30.51 23.34
N GLN A 725 19.47 29.19 23.14
CA GLN A 725 20.24 28.57 22.06
C GLN A 725 19.65 28.89 20.67
N LYS A 726 18.32 28.99 20.54
CA LYS A 726 17.64 29.43 19.31
C LYS A 726 18.04 30.87 18.95
N LYS A 727 17.98 31.76 19.93
CA LYS A 727 18.33 33.17 19.76
C LYS A 727 19.82 33.32 19.39
N GLN A 728 20.69 32.51 19.98
CA GLN A 728 22.11 32.48 19.65
C GLN A 728 22.37 31.98 18.22
N LEU A 729 21.69 30.91 17.78
CA LEU A 729 21.83 30.40 16.40
C LEU A 729 21.37 31.43 15.37
N GLN A 730 20.20 32.05 15.60
CA GLN A 730 19.66 33.10 14.72
C GLN A 730 20.59 34.32 14.66
N GLN A 731 21.13 34.76 15.80
CA GLN A 731 22.08 35.89 15.85
C GLN A 731 23.36 35.60 15.07
N LEU A 732 23.89 34.37 15.15
CA LEU A 732 25.06 33.95 14.39
C LEU A 732 24.75 33.86 12.89
N GLU A 733 23.58 33.36 12.50
CA GLU A 733 23.15 33.30 11.11
C GLU A 733 22.98 34.70 10.49
N ASP A 734 22.32 35.62 11.20
CA ASP A 734 22.12 37.00 10.75
C ASP A 734 23.46 37.73 10.64
N LYS A 735 24.38 37.48 11.59
CA LYS A 735 25.75 38.00 11.53
C LYS A 735 26.51 37.45 10.32
N LEU A 736 26.38 36.16 10.00
CA LEU A 736 26.98 35.57 8.79
C LEU A 736 26.40 36.16 7.51
N LYS A 737 25.09 36.42 7.44
CA LYS A 737 24.44 37.08 6.30
C LYS A 737 24.97 38.51 6.11
N GLN A 738 25.10 39.27 7.20
CA GLN A 738 25.64 40.64 7.17
C GLN A 738 27.10 40.66 6.72
N LEU A 739 27.96 39.81 7.31
CA LEU A 739 29.37 39.71 6.92
C LEU A 739 29.54 39.23 5.48
N SER A 740 28.70 38.30 5.01
CA SER A 740 28.68 37.87 3.61
C SER A 740 28.30 39.00 2.65
N SER A 741 27.30 39.82 3.03
CA SER A 741 26.93 41.02 2.26
C SER A 741 28.06 42.05 2.21
N GLN A 742 28.75 42.29 3.32
CA GLN A 742 29.92 43.17 3.39
C GLN A 742 31.08 42.65 2.52
N LEU A 743 31.37 41.35 2.56
CA LEU A 743 32.38 40.72 1.70
C LEU A 743 32.04 40.90 0.23
N ASN A 744 30.79 40.71 -0.18
CA ASN A 744 30.35 40.95 -1.55
C ASN A 744 30.52 42.42 -1.97
N MET A 745 30.15 43.35 -1.10
CA MET A 745 30.33 44.78 -1.35
C MET A 745 31.82 45.16 -1.53
N TYR A 746 32.72 44.69 -0.66
CA TYR A 746 34.15 44.95 -0.78
C TYR A 746 34.78 44.24 -1.99
N THR A 747 34.32 43.03 -2.32
CA THR A 747 34.76 42.28 -3.50
C THR A 747 34.37 42.99 -4.79
N ASN A 748 33.16 43.53 -4.87
CA ASN A 748 32.69 44.30 -6.03
C ASN A 748 33.51 45.60 -6.18
N LYS A 749 33.78 46.32 -5.08
CA LYS A 749 34.65 47.50 -5.09
C LYS A 749 36.08 47.19 -5.53
N LEU A 750 36.64 46.06 -5.11
CA LEU A 750 37.97 45.60 -5.55
C LEU A 750 37.98 45.23 -7.04
N SER A 751 36.91 44.60 -7.53
CA SER A 751 36.76 44.28 -8.95
C SER A 751 36.66 45.53 -9.82
N GLU A 752 35.93 46.54 -9.37
CA GLU A 752 35.83 47.85 -10.05
C GLU A 752 37.19 48.57 -10.06
N ASN A 753 37.91 48.59 -8.93
CA ASN A 753 39.24 49.20 -8.85
C ASN A 753 40.28 48.47 -9.70
N ASN A 754 40.23 47.14 -9.79
CA ASN A 754 41.12 46.37 -10.67
C ASN A 754 40.84 46.63 -12.15
N ASN A 755 39.58 46.85 -12.54
CA ASN A 755 39.24 47.25 -13.91
C ASN A 755 39.80 48.65 -14.23
N ILE A 756 39.77 49.59 -13.28
CA ILE A 756 40.38 50.92 -13.43
C ILE A 756 41.90 50.81 -13.55
N LEU A 757 42.54 49.93 -12.78
CA LEU A 757 43.98 49.65 -12.86
C LEU A 757 44.40 49.01 -14.18
N ASP A 758 43.62 48.07 -14.73
CA ASP A 758 43.91 47.44 -16.02
C ASP A 758 43.73 48.44 -17.18
N VAL A 759 42.75 49.34 -17.10
CA VAL A 759 42.56 50.45 -18.05
C VAL A 759 43.71 51.46 -17.97
N THR A 760 44.14 51.83 -16.75
CA THR A 760 45.25 52.78 -16.54
C THR A 760 46.60 52.17 -16.97
N ALA A 761 46.81 50.88 -16.72
CA ALA A 761 47.99 50.15 -17.19
C ALA A 761 48.03 50.05 -18.72
N LYS A 762 46.89 49.76 -19.38
CA LYS A 762 46.79 49.80 -20.85
C LYS A 762 47.08 51.18 -21.43
N GLN A 763 46.58 52.24 -20.80
CA GLN A 763 46.88 53.62 -21.23
C GLN A 763 48.36 53.97 -21.07
N ASN A 764 49.01 53.52 -19.99
CA ASN A 764 50.43 53.74 -19.77
C ASN A 764 51.31 52.91 -20.71
N ILE A 765 50.91 51.67 -21.03
CA ILE A 765 51.57 50.84 -22.05
C ILE A 765 51.46 51.49 -23.43
N ASN A 766 50.30 52.06 -23.78
CA ASN A 766 50.14 52.77 -25.05
C ASN A 766 51.04 54.02 -25.11
N LYS A 767 51.07 54.85 -24.06
CA LYS A 767 51.98 56.00 -23.98
C LYS A 767 53.46 55.60 -24.02
N PHE A 768 53.80 54.46 -23.44
CA PHE A 768 55.14 53.90 -23.51
C PHE A 768 55.47 53.47 -24.95
N ASN A 769 54.55 52.80 -25.64
CA ASN A 769 54.72 52.42 -27.05
C ASN A 769 54.82 53.65 -27.98
N ASP A 770 54.07 54.72 -27.71
CA ASP A 770 54.22 56.00 -28.41
C ASP A 770 55.63 56.56 -28.20
N SER A 771 56.13 56.54 -26.96
CA SER A 771 57.49 56.98 -26.63
C SER A 771 58.59 56.11 -27.27
N VAL A 772 58.35 54.80 -27.42
CA VAL A 772 59.26 53.89 -28.16
C VAL A 772 59.23 54.19 -29.66
N THR A 773 58.06 54.55 -30.21
CA THR A 773 57.90 54.94 -31.61
C THR A 773 58.61 56.25 -31.89
N ASP A 774 58.45 57.26 -31.03
CA ASP A 774 59.18 58.52 -31.07
C ASP A 774 60.69 58.31 -30.96
N PHE A 775 61.13 57.41 -30.07
CA PHE A 775 62.54 57.04 -29.96
C PHE A 775 63.06 56.36 -31.24
N SER A 776 62.23 55.54 -31.90
CA SER A 776 62.56 54.94 -33.19
C SER A 776 62.66 55.98 -34.31
N GLU A 777 61.78 57.00 -34.31
CA GLU A 777 61.82 58.11 -35.24
C GLU A 777 63.06 58.99 -35.00
N VAL A 778 63.39 59.28 -33.75
CA VAL A 778 64.60 60.02 -33.38
C VAL A 778 65.84 59.22 -33.77
N LYS A 779 65.85 57.90 -33.55
CA LYS A 779 66.94 57.02 -34.00
C LYS A 779 67.05 56.99 -35.53
N ASN A 780 65.94 57.00 -36.26
CA ASN A 780 65.93 57.07 -37.72
C ASN A 780 66.39 58.45 -38.22
N LYS A 781 66.03 59.54 -37.53
CA LYS A 781 66.56 60.89 -37.77
C LYS A 781 68.08 60.93 -37.52
N ILE A 782 68.56 60.35 -36.42
CA ILE A 782 70.00 60.25 -36.11
C ILE A 782 70.73 59.42 -37.17
N LYS A 783 70.17 58.29 -37.63
CA LYS A 783 70.72 57.52 -38.76
C LYS A 783 70.74 58.30 -40.08
N SER A 784 69.80 59.22 -40.30
CA SER A 784 69.81 60.11 -41.46
C SER A 784 70.81 61.28 -41.33
N PHE A 785 71.30 61.57 -40.12
CA PHE A 785 72.41 62.49 -39.87
C PHE A 785 73.79 61.81 -40.01
N ASP A 786 73.88 60.50 -39.77
CA ASP A 786 75.12 59.70 -39.87
C ASP A 786 75.62 59.50 -41.32
N THR A 787 74.85 59.93 -42.34
CA THR A 787 75.28 59.98 -43.75
C THR A 787 75.79 61.35 -44.21
N ASN A 788 75.76 62.38 -43.36
CA ASN A 788 76.28 63.71 -43.70
C ASN A 788 77.27 64.19 -42.64
N ASN A 789 78.56 64.09 -42.97
CA ASN A 789 79.72 64.52 -42.19
C ASN A 789 79.53 65.86 -41.47
N ASN A 790 79.45 65.81 -40.14
CA ASN A 790 80.10 66.71 -39.18
C ASN A 790 79.43 66.54 -37.80
N ILE A 791 80.19 66.24 -36.76
CA ILE A 791 80.13 66.82 -35.40
C ILE A 791 81.05 65.98 -34.48
N ASP A 792 82.34 66.26 -34.57
CA ASP A 792 83.41 65.71 -33.74
C ASP A 792 83.59 66.48 -32.41
N ASN A 793 82.52 67.06 -31.82
CA ASN A 793 82.69 68.04 -30.74
C ASN A 793 81.77 67.90 -29.50
N ILE A 794 81.14 66.76 -29.25
CA ILE A 794 80.40 66.55 -27.98
C ILE A 794 80.67 65.13 -27.42
N LEU A 795 81.92 64.69 -27.45
CA LEU A 795 82.35 63.46 -26.77
C LEU A 795 83.59 63.69 -25.91
N ASN A 796 83.60 64.78 -25.12
CA ASN A 796 84.68 64.99 -24.15
C ASN A 796 84.35 65.79 -22.88
N GLN A 797 83.15 65.67 -22.30
CA GLN A 797 82.99 66.09 -20.90
C GLN A 797 81.90 65.33 -20.13
N VAL A 798 82.29 64.86 -18.93
CA VAL A 798 81.46 64.40 -17.80
C VAL A 798 81.26 62.87 -17.69
N LYS A 799 82.37 62.20 -17.34
CA LYS A 799 82.39 60.97 -16.54
C LYS A 799 82.02 61.29 -15.08
N ILE A 800 80.95 60.64 -14.59
CA ILE A 800 80.69 60.09 -13.24
C ILE A 800 81.55 60.67 -12.10
N ASN A 801 80.98 61.50 -11.21
CA ASN A 801 81.63 61.81 -9.92
C ASN A 801 80.76 62.40 -8.76
N THR A 802 79.52 61.92 -8.53
CA THR A 802 78.72 62.45 -7.39
C THR A 802 77.84 61.46 -6.61
N LEU A 803 78.08 60.14 -6.68
CA LEU A 803 77.37 59.16 -5.80
C LEU A 803 78.27 58.25 -4.96
N GLN A 804 79.59 58.21 -5.20
CA GLN A 804 80.49 57.27 -4.51
C GLN A 804 80.98 57.76 -3.14
N LYS A 805 80.80 59.05 -2.80
CA LYS A 805 81.24 59.60 -1.50
C LYS A 805 80.22 59.43 -0.36
N ASN A 806 78.92 59.28 -0.63
CA ASN A 806 77.91 59.16 0.44
C ASN A 806 77.81 57.74 1.06
N TYR A 807 78.16 56.70 0.31
CA TYR A 807 78.13 55.32 0.82
C TYR A 807 79.31 54.97 1.73
N SER A 808 80.46 55.66 1.59
CA SER A 808 81.65 55.41 2.43
C SER A 808 81.45 55.91 3.87
N TYR A 809 80.78 57.06 4.08
CA TYR A 809 80.56 57.62 5.42
C TYR A 809 79.57 56.82 6.27
N ILE A 810 78.52 56.26 5.67
CA ILE A 810 77.53 55.43 6.37
C ILE A 810 78.17 54.11 6.86
N PHE A 811 79.05 53.51 6.05
CA PHE A 811 79.76 52.28 6.42
C PHE A 811 80.68 52.48 7.63
N TRP A 812 81.46 53.57 7.66
CA TRP A 812 82.37 53.85 8.79
C TRP A 812 81.63 54.22 10.08
N CYS A 813 80.44 54.82 10.01
CA CYS A 813 79.63 55.10 11.21
C CYS A 813 79.10 53.81 11.86
N ILE A 814 78.64 52.84 11.06
CA ILE A 814 78.16 51.55 11.55
C ILE A 814 79.30 50.76 12.20
N LEU A 815 80.48 50.75 11.58
CA LEU A 815 81.66 50.05 12.11
C LEU A 815 82.13 50.63 13.46
N ALA A 816 82.10 51.96 13.63
CA ALA A 816 82.49 52.61 14.87
C ALA A 816 81.55 52.28 16.04
N ILE A 817 80.24 52.21 15.80
CA ILE A 817 79.24 51.85 16.82
C ILE A 817 79.43 50.40 17.29
N VAL A 818 79.69 49.48 16.35
CA VAL A 818 79.92 48.06 16.67
C VAL A 818 81.17 47.87 17.52
N LEU A 819 82.27 48.57 17.21
CA LEU A 819 83.50 48.52 18.02
C LEU A 819 83.32 49.09 19.43
N LEU A 820 82.49 50.13 19.58
CA LEU A 820 82.20 50.76 20.87
C LEU A 820 81.35 49.85 21.78
N ILE A 821 80.39 49.11 21.21
CA ILE A 821 79.61 48.09 21.93
C ILE A 821 80.51 46.94 22.40
N ILE A 822 81.44 46.48 21.55
CA ILE A 822 82.40 45.42 21.90
C ILE A 822 83.35 45.88 23.02
N ALA A 823 83.81 47.13 22.99
CA ALA A 823 84.66 47.69 24.05
C ALA A 823 83.93 47.80 25.40
N ILE A 824 82.66 48.25 25.39
CA ILE A 824 81.81 48.29 26.60
C ILE A 824 81.59 46.88 27.16
N TYR A 825 81.31 45.91 26.28
CA TYR A 825 81.12 44.50 26.67
C TYR A 825 82.38 43.91 27.33
N ILE A 826 83.57 44.16 26.78
CA ILE A 826 84.85 43.69 27.34
C ILE A 826 85.16 44.37 28.68
N SER A 827 84.86 45.66 28.84
CA SER A 827 85.08 46.38 30.12
C SER A 827 84.14 45.96 31.26
N SER A 828 82.98 45.37 30.94
CA SER A 828 82.02 44.87 31.92
C SER A 828 82.35 43.49 32.51
N TYR A 829 83.32 42.77 31.92
CA TYR A 829 83.71 41.41 32.34
C TYR A 829 85.04 41.36 33.14
N SER A 830 85.74 42.49 33.31
CA SER A 830 87.00 42.58 34.08
C SER A 830 86.83 43.19 35.48
N SER A 831 85.60 43.21 36.01
CA SER A 831 85.30 43.65 37.40
C SER A 831 84.53 42.59 38.20
N SER A 832 84.91 41.32 38.01
CA SER A 832 84.60 40.18 38.89
C SER A 832 85.69 39.12 38.74
#